data_AF-A0A7C7YWC8-F1
#
_entry.id   AF-A0A7C7YWC8-F1
#
_cell.length_a   1.000
_cell.length_b   1.000
_cell.length_c   1.000
_cell.angle_alpha   90.00
_cell.angle_beta   90.00
_cell.angle_gamma   90.00
#
_symmetry.space_group_name_H-M   'P 1'
#
loop_
_entity.id
_entity.type
_entity.pdbx_description
1 polymer ?
#
loop_
_entity_poly.entity_id
_entity_poly.type
_entity_poly.pdbx_seq_one_letter_code
_entity_poly.pdbx_strand_id
1 'polypeptide(L)'
;MKKEDFRHDSAKRRITLSLGCGIIASAGLLAASLGADVTENAPPSLATVPVPGPGDLSAFIVDMEAAKRLGKALFWDMQVGSDGIQACATCHYHAGTDHRIKNQLNPGLSGIFDPTASGGMGPNYTFNAGDFPFHQNVDPLDNDSPTMFDSEDRVGPQGVTRFDFVGISSDAEDTGTQVVDEDGFNPCGVNTRRVEPRQAPTVFNAVFADRLFWDGRANRFFNGEGIWGDTNVGASILQTDGMGGAAAPISILFDHSALASQALGPVLSGREMSYVGRTWGDVGDKMLDLAPLAKQVVEVDDSLLGMFSNSPNMGINPGGAGTYREMVMDAFDSSLWEDTTSTFGGLTQIEQNFDFFFGIAVQCYERTLVSDDSPYDQWAEAGKMSDGGGILSADEMAGMEFLLTKGGCTSCHGGAEFAGANVSEFSTPSTNGNEHEGRIEEMLMHDGKAKGHLTLETEDVPYFVAEDPGGPHGLLTTDPRGKLIEIRPPSGFGAPLAWGTIPSSGSAGFCWDRATEFLLNNGSNAPANSSFQMAGSFEVDVFCNMRLSFEMSWTFPGKPEGDYTVWIGGMQVGLIHMHHVHEPAFYDSGFYNIGARLTEDDIGGGGSGPFGPFSLSARRQQGDDIGDGSAPSIGPNDRIAVNGSFRAMSLRNIELTGPYMHHGGFATLEQVVEFYVGGGHFIQENEHDADPDVDGISGATTEDISNTVAFLKTLTDERVRHQRAPFDHPEIFVPNGHPTTMGDPSCPVDDGTGKATEDLLHIPGVGATGGTALEPFHAQLAPALAIGSQPNGLIIFEANESYAVTFNVALAKPPHADVLVKLGVDQSEARVLPDEILFSPEDWFVRRTITVRGVEDGVPDGNINFEVVMLEVSSQDLAWDGLEQDLASVMSVDSGKLHQIFDLEAEDAALTAPMVVVADMTASKAGCIVVPEGSGNSQFPGHGGQAEFSFAVETQATGPFFAWARTKSGAGERGAAFWIQIDEEPWRQWRIGATRSWAWSRIPIPNSNFAAGIHTVRIHNLEDGTGLDKIVISNDSSYRNSGDPSGSLRK
;
A
#
# COMPACT_ATOMS: atom_id res chain seq x y z
N MET A 1 -39.36 -27.09 74.66
CA MET A 1 -39.75 -26.03 73.70
C MET A 1 -38.78 -26.16 72.55
N LYS A 2 -39.24 -26.85 71.50
CA LYS A 2 -39.45 -26.23 70.18
C LYS A 2 -38.13 -25.66 69.67
N LYS A 3 -37.30 -26.51 69.05
CA LYS A 3 -37.47 -27.06 67.68
C LYS A 3 -37.31 -25.94 66.66
N GLU A 4 -36.58 -26.10 65.58
CA GLU A 4 -35.78 -27.18 65.00
C GLU A 4 -35.11 -26.42 63.83
N ASP A 5 -33.78 -26.46 63.70
CA ASP A 5 -33.03 -27.53 63.02
C ASP A 5 -33.32 -27.49 61.50
N PHE A 6 -32.39 -27.62 60.56
CA PHE A 6 -31.03 -28.18 60.49
C PHE A 6 -30.63 -27.95 59.01
N ARG A 7 -29.39 -27.65 58.62
CA ARG A 7 -28.30 -28.61 58.28
C ARG A 7 -27.16 -27.77 57.65
N HIS A 8 -25.91 -27.77 58.13
CA HIS A 8 -24.88 -28.82 58.06
C HIS A 8 -24.79 -29.47 56.65
N ASP A 9 -23.63 -29.55 56.01
CA ASP A 9 -22.47 -30.21 56.58
C ASP A 9 -21.18 -29.90 55.82
N SER A 10 -20.09 -29.83 56.59
CA SER A 10 -18.71 -29.82 56.14
C SER A 10 -18.09 -31.12 56.64
N ALA A 11 -17.75 -32.07 55.78
CA ALA A 11 -16.86 -33.17 56.17
C ALA A 11 -16.24 -33.92 54.97
N LYS A 12 -14.94 -33.72 54.74
CA LYS A 12 -13.85 -34.68 55.07
C LYS A 12 -13.54 -35.71 53.97
N ARG A 13 -12.36 -35.55 53.38
CA ARG A 13 -11.32 -36.61 53.44
C ARG A 13 -9.91 -36.03 53.34
N ARG A 14 -9.10 -36.38 54.35
CA ARG A 14 -7.65 -36.20 54.43
C ARG A 14 -6.93 -37.16 53.46
N ILE A 15 -5.75 -36.73 52.99
CA ILE A 15 -4.43 -37.41 52.93
C ILE A 15 -3.68 -36.89 51.69
N THR A 16 -2.81 -35.86 51.84
CA THR A 16 -1.32 -35.90 51.80
C THR A 16 -0.77 -36.30 50.42
N LEU A 17 -0.13 -35.44 49.61
CA LEU A 17 1.29 -35.05 49.62
C LEU A 17 1.47 -33.99 48.49
N SER A 18 1.91 -32.75 48.77
CA SER A 18 3.27 -32.20 48.53
C SER A 18 3.57 -31.70 47.10
N LEU A 19 4.23 -30.52 47.05
CA LEU A 19 4.87 -29.79 45.94
C LEU A 19 4.05 -28.71 45.20
N GLY A 20 4.60 -27.49 45.12
CA GLY A 20 4.20 -26.48 44.14
C GLY A 20 4.15 -25.00 44.55
N CYS A 21 4.67 -24.58 45.71
CA CYS A 21 4.83 -23.14 46.00
C CYS A 21 6.19 -22.65 45.50
N GLY A 22 6.18 -21.78 44.48
CA GLY A 22 7.34 -20.93 44.19
C GLY A 22 7.62 -20.59 42.73
N ILE A 23 6.62 -20.29 41.87
CA ILE A 23 6.90 -19.71 40.53
C ILE A 23 5.96 -18.55 40.14
N ILE A 24 4.83 -18.30 40.82
CA ILE A 24 3.82 -17.33 40.30
C ILE A 24 4.01 -15.87 40.80
N ALA A 25 4.93 -15.60 41.72
CA ALA A 25 5.07 -14.25 42.30
C ALA A 25 6.06 -13.31 41.58
N SER A 26 6.90 -13.83 40.67
CA SER A 26 7.94 -13.05 39.98
C SER A 26 7.52 -12.50 38.62
N ALA A 27 6.56 -13.12 37.92
CA ALA A 27 6.03 -12.60 36.65
C ALA A 27 5.11 -11.38 36.85
N GLY A 28 4.32 -11.37 37.93
CA GLY A 28 3.41 -10.25 38.26
C GLY A 28 4.11 -9.00 38.82
N LEU A 29 5.34 -9.12 39.34
CA LEU A 29 6.13 -7.95 39.77
C LEU A 29 6.91 -7.31 38.63
N LEU A 30 7.32 -8.06 37.59
CA LEU A 30 7.96 -7.49 36.39
C LEU A 30 6.95 -6.74 35.52
N ALA A 31 5.75 -7.31 35.28
CA ALA A 31 4.70 -6.64 34.51
C ALA A 31 4.21 -5.34 35.19
N ALA A 32 4.16 -5.31 36.52
CA ALA A 32 3.77 -4.12 37.28
C ALA A 32 4.87 -3.04 37.34
N SER A 33 6.16 -3.40 37.21
CA SER A 33 7.25 -2.42 37.12
C SER A 33 7.42 -1.85 35.71
N LEU A 34 7.14 -2.63 34.67
CA LEU A 34 7.19 -2.18 33.26
C LEU A 34 6.01 -1.27 32.91
N GLY A 35 4.78 -1.63 33.32
CA GLY A 35 3.60 -0.79 33.08
C GLY A 35 3.58 0.54 33.85
N ALA A 36 4.39 0.70 34.89
CA ALA A 36 4.55 1.97 35.60
C ALA A 36 5.46 2.95 34.86
N ASP A 37 6.53 2.45 34.23
CA ASP A 37 7.53 3.22 33.48
C ASP A 37 6.92 3.83 32.21
N VAL A 38 6.10 3.05 31.50
CA VAL A 38 5.36 3.50 30.31
C VAL A 38 4.40 4.66 30.63
N THR A 39 3.64 4.56 31.73
CA THR A 39 2.69 5.62 32.11
C THR A 39 3.37 6.91 32.56
N GLU A 40 4.57 6.82 33.12
CA GLU A 40 5.36 7.97 33.57
C GLU A 40 5.98 8.70 32.38
N ASN A 41 6.49 7.96 31.39
CA ASN A 41 7.22 8.50 30.24
C ASN A 41 6.34 8.83 29.02
N ALA A 42 5.09 8.36 28.96
CA ALA A 42 4.18 8.69 27.85
C ALA A 42 3.97 10.22 27.75
N PRO A 43 3.90 10.80 26.53
CA PRO A 43 3.61 12.22 26.35
C PRO A 43 2.29 12.69 27.00
N PRO A 44 2.11 13.99 27.29
CA PRO A 44 0.81 14.51 27.72
C PRO A 44 -0.19 14.60 26.55
N SER A 45 -1.47 14.90 26.86
CA SER A 45 -2.50 15.23 25.86
C SER A 45 -2.11 16.51 25.11
N LEU A 46 -2.47 16.60 23.83
CA LEU A 46 -2.24 17.82 23.03
C LEU A 46 -2.99 19.04 23.58
N ALA A 47 -4.10 18.84 24.29
CA ALA A 47 -4.86 19.92 24.92
C ALA A 47 -4.03 20.70 25.97
N THR A 48 -2.88 20.15 26.39
CA THR A 48 -1.94 20.82 27.31
C THR A 48 -0.99 21.80 26.63
N VAL A 49 -0.88 21.76 25.29
CA VAL A 49 0.00 22.61 24.51
C VAL A 49 -0.74 23.86 24.04
N PRO A 50 -0.26 25.07 24.36
CA PRO A 50 -0.82 26.30 23.81
C PRO A 50 -0.63 26.38 22.29
N VAL A 51 -1.68 26.70 21.55
CA VAL A 51 -1.62 26.94 20.10
C VAL A 51 -0.72 28.15 19.79
N PRO A 52 0.41 27.99 19.07
CA PRO A 52 1.31 29.10 18.74
C PRO A 52 0.64 30.20 17.92
N GLY A 53 1.25 31.39 17.96
CA GLY A 53 0.93 32.46 17.02
C GLY A 53 1.60 33.79 17.35
N PRO A 54 1.64 34.70 16.37
CA PRO A 54 2.22 36.04 16.52
C PRO A 54 1.48 36.88 17.57
N GLY A 55 2.25 37.59 18.40
CA GLY A 55 1.73 38.41 19.50
C GLY A 55 1.18 39.78 19.11
N ASP A 56 1.38 40.22 17.87
CA ASP A 56 1.17 41.59 17.38
C ASP A 56 0.15 41.70 16.24
N LEU A 57 -0.51 40.59 15.85
CA LEU A 57 -1.55 40.62 14.80
C LEU A 57 -2.72 41.56 15.11
N SER A 58 -3.00 41.86 16.38
CA SER A 58 -4.07 42.80 16.75
C SER A 58 -3.85 44.23 16.25
N ALA A 59 -2.64 44.57 15.79
CA ALA A 59 -2.37 45.85 15.14
C ALA A 59 -2.84 45.89 13.66
N PHE A 60 -3.12 44.73 13.05
CA PHE A 60 -3.46 44.58 11.64
C PHE A 60 -4.85 43.96 11.43
N ILE A 61 -5.33 43.15 12.38
CA ILE A 61 -6.64 42.48 12.35
C ILE A 61 -7.59 43.20 13.32
N VAL A 62 -8.73 43.65 12.81
CA VAL A 62 -9.79 44.30 13.60
C VAL A 62 -10.88 43.32 14.05
N ASP A 63 -11.11 42.24 13.28
CA ASP A 63 -12.01 41.15 13.65
C ASP A 63 -11.38 39.78 13.32
N MET A 64 -10.98 39.06 14.37
CA MET A 64 -10.35 37.74 14.26
C MET A 64 -11.30 36.67 13.72
N GLU A 65 -12.61 36.76 14.00
CA GLU A 65 -13.57 35.79 13.48
C GLU A 65 -13.84 36.05 11.99
N ALA A 66 -13.85 37.32 11.56
CA ALA A 66 -13.89 37.64 10.13
C ALA A 66 -12.64 37.14 9.40
N ALA A 67 -11.44 37.29 9.99
CA ALA A 67 -10.20 36.77 9.41
C ALA A 67 -10.21 35.23 9.24
N LYS A 68 -10.72 34.48 10.23
CA LYS A 68 -10.90 33.02 10.13
C LYS A 68 -11.86 32.63 9.01
N ARG A 69 -13.00 33.34 8.86
CA ARG A 69 -13.96 33.09 7.79
C ARG A 69 -13.37 33.37 6.42
N LEU A 70 -12.66 34.49 6.27
CA LEU A 70 -11.92 34.81 5.05
C LEU A 70 -10.89 33.71 4.73
N GLY A 71 -10.14 33.25 5.73
CA GLY A 71 -9.18 32.15 5.59
C GLY A 71 -9.81 30.86 5.10
N LYS A 72 -10.90 30.42 5.74
CA LYS A 72 -11.63 29.22 5.31
C LYS A 72 -12.19 29.39 3.90
N ALA A 73 -12.77 30.54 3.56
CA ALA A 73 -13.26 30.78 2.20
C ALA A 73 -12.11 30.67 1.18
N LEU A 74 -11.00 31.38 1.37
CA LEU A 74 -9.86 31.36 0.45
C LEU A 74 -9.19 29.99 0.32
N PHE A 75 -9.04 29.24 1.41
CA PHE A 75 -8.43 27.91 1.40
C PHE A 75 -9.22 26.90 0.54
N TRP A 76 -10.55 27.03 0.55
CA TRP A 76 -11.47 26.13 -0.15
C TRP A 76 -11.92 26.64 -1.53
N ASP A 77 -11.61 27.89 -1.90
CA ASP A 77 -12.15 28.49 -3.12
C ASP A 77 -11.39 28.09 -4.39
N MET A 78 -12.00 27.23 -5.21
CA MET A 78 -11.54 26.81 -6.54
C MET A 78 -11.32 27.98 -7.51
N GLN A 79 -11.91 29.16 -7.26
CA GLN A 79 -11.66 30.37 -8.04
C GLN A 79 -10.23 30.92 -7.85
N VAL A 80 -9.54 30.57 -6.76
CA VAL A 80 -8.16 31.01 -6.50
C VAL A 80 -7.22 30.45 -7.56
N GLY A 81 -7.36 29.17 -7.93
CA GLY A 81 -6.58 28.54 -8.98
C GLY A 81 -6.82 29.13 -10.36
N SER A 82 -5.81 29.02 -11.24
CA SER A 82 -5.90 29.55 -12.61
C SER A 82 -6.89 28.77 -13.49
N ASP A 83 -7.11 27.49 -13.22
CA ASP A 83 -8.04 26.66 -13.98
C ASP A 83 -9.47 26.68 -13.43
N GLY A 84 -9.71 27.43 -12.35
CA GLY A 84 -11.00 27.49 -11.69
C GLY A 84 -11.43 26.18 -11.02
N ILE A 85 -10.50 25.23 -10.85
CA ILE A 85 -10.69 23.91 -10.24
C ILE A 85 -9.79 23.73 -9.01
N GLN A 86 -8.53 24.18 -9.08
CA GLN A 86 -7.58 24.00 -7.98
C GLN A 86 -7.78 25.01 -6.85
N ALA A 87 -7.83 24.51 -5.62
CA ALA A 87 -7.75 25.23 -4.36
C ALA A 87 -6.68 24.59 -3.47
N CYS A 88 -6.30 25.23 -2.35
CA CYS A 88 -5.46 24.56 -1.35
C CYS A 88 -6.14 23.25 -0.88
N ALA A 89 -7.44 23.31 -0.63
CA ALA A 89 -8.25 22.15 -0.24
C ALA A 89 -8.24 21.01 -1.27
N THR A 90 -7.99 21.25 -2.57
CA THR A 90 -7.97 20.18 -3.57
C THR A 90 -6.89 19.12 -3.29
N CYS A 91 -5.80 19.52 -2.62
CA CYS A 91 -4.71 18.64 -2.18
C CYS A 91 -4.81 18.25 -0.69
N HIS A 92 -5.78 18.80 0.04
CA HIS A 92 -5.86 18.70 1.51
C HIS A 92 -7.27 18.35 2.03
N TYR A 93 -8.15 17.80 1.18
CA TYR A 93 -9.56 17.56 1.52
C TYR A 93 -9.77 16.34 2.43
N HIS A 94 -8.85 15.37 2.46
CA HIS A 94 -9.00 14.15 3.26
C HIS A 94 -8.08 14.17 4.47
N ALA A 95 -8.60 14.43 5.67
CA ALA A 95 -7.79 14.57 6.89
C ALA A 95 -6.59 15.54 6.73
N GLY A 96 -6.76 16.57 5.89
CA GLY A 96 -5.72 17.53 5.56
C GLY A 96 -4.70 17.06 4.52
N THR A 97 -4.91 15.94 3.82
CA THR A 97 -4.00 15.38 2.81
C THR A 97 -4.72 15.03 1.50
N ASP A 98 -3.98 14.44 0.55
CA ASP A 98 -4.48 13.85 -0.68
C ASP A 98 -4.36 12.33 -0.65
N HIS A 99 -5.51 11.66 -0.70
CA HIS A 99 -5.58 10.20 -0.65
C HIS A 99 -5.81 9.56 -2.03
N ARG A 100 -5.86 10.34 -3.11
CA ARG A 100 -6.29 9.84 -4.43
C ARG A 100 -5.33 8.75 -4.92
N ILE A 101 -5.85 7.84 -5.75
CA ILE A 101 -5.06 6.74 -6.34
C ILE A 101 -4.85 6.87 -7.86
N LYS A 102 -5.56 7.79 -8.53
CA LYS A 102 -5.52 7.95 -9.99
C LYS A 102 -4.83 9.24 -10.39
N ASN A 103 -3.91 9.16 -11.35
CA ASN A 103 -3.03 10.22 -11.84
C ASN A 103 -2.16 10.83 -10.72
N GLN A 104 -1.50 10.00 -9.93
CA GLN A 104 -0.78 10.44 -8.73
C GLN A 104 0.73 10.13 -8.79
N LEU A 105 1.23 9.60 -9.91
CA LEU A 105 2.66 9.39 -10.16
C LEU A 105 3.36 10.67 -10.61
N ASN A 106 4.57 10.88 -10.12
CA ASN A 106 5.52 11.88 -10.56
C ASN A 106 6.87 11.20 -10.87
N PRO A 107 7.52 11.52 -12.01
CA PRO A 107 8.75 10.84 -12.45
C PRO A 107 10.03 11.31 -11.73
N GLY A 108 9.89 11.90 -10.54
CA GLY A 108 11.00 12.43 -9.75
C GLY A 108 11.88 13.42 -10.51
N LEU A 109 13.20 13.37 -10.23
CA LEU A 109 14.19 14.22 -10.90
C LEU A 109 14.61 13.70 -12.28
N SER A 110 14.34 12.43 -12.59
CA SER A 110 14.70 11.82 -13.89
C SER A 110 13.84 12.41 -15.02
N GLY A 111 12.60 12.80 -14.70
CA GLY A 111 11.62 13.27 -15.67
C GLY A 111 11.08 12.15 -16.57
N ILE A 112 11.40 10.89 -16.24
CA ILE A 112 10.97 9.69 -16.93
C ILE A 112 10.19 8.83 -15.94
N PHE A 113 8.98 8.40 -16.32
CA PHE A 113 8.16 7.54 -15.45
C PHE A 113 8.68 6.11 -15.47
N ASP A 114 8.96 5.59 -14.29
CA ASP A 114 9.34 4.21 -14.11
C ASP A 114 8.12 3.27 -13.97
N PRO A 115 8.24 1.99 -14.36
CA PRO A 115 7.23 0.99 -14.04
C PRO A 115 7.13 0.78 -12.52
N THR A 116 5.91 0.83 -12.00
CA THR A 116 5.56 0.32 -10.66
C THR A 116 5.85 -1.17 -10.54
N ALA A 117 5.85 -1.71 -9.32
CA ALA A 117 6.10 -3.13 -9.08
C ALA A 117 5.08 -4.06 -9.78
N SER A 118 3.85 -3.59 -10.04
CA SER A 118 2.85 -4.34 -10.81
C SER A 118 2.96 -4.14 -12.33
N GLY A 119 3.87 -3.27 -12.79
CA GLY A 119 4.14 -2.98 -14.21
C GLY A 119 3.34 -1.80 -14.80
N GLY A 120 2.47 -1.15 -14.02
CA GLY A 120 1.81 0.10 -14.42
C GLY A 120 2.77 1.30 -14.39
N MET A 121 2.50 2.36 -15.15
CA MET A 121 3.37 3.55 -15.20
C MET A 121 2.64 4.77 -15.77
N GLY A 122 3.28 5.94 -15.60
CA GLY A 122 2.94 7.13 -16.36
C GLY A 122 1.81 7.98 -15.77
N PRO A 123 1.53 9.13 -16.42
CA PRO A 123 0.41 9.97 -16.03
C PRO A 123 -0.91 9.24 -16.28
N ASN A 124 -1.93 9.61 -15.51
CA ASN A 124 -3.26 9.00 -15.53
C ASN A 124 -3.35 7.55 -15.02
N TYR A 125 -2.25 6.95 -14.58
CA TYR A 125 -2.24 5.62 -13.98
C TYR A 125 -3.09 5.56 -12.71
N THR A 126 -3.72 4.41 -12.45
CA THR A 126 -4.50 4.15 -11.22
C THR A 126 -3.78 3.09 -10.40
N PHE A 127 -3.36 3.45 -9.19
CA PHE A 127 -2.64 2.56 -8.30
C PHE A 127 -3.49 1.38 -7.82
N ASN A 128 -2.79 0.28 -7.55
CA ASN A 128 -3.28 -0.89 -6.83
C ASN A 128 -2.33 -1.25 -5.68
N ALA A 129 -2.76 -2.14 -4.79
CA ALA A 129 -1.97 -2.51 -3.62
C ALA A 129 -0.60 -3.13 -3.97
N GLY A 130 -0.47 -3.80 -5.12
CA GLY A 130 0.77 -4.43 -5.58
C GLY A 130 1.82 -3.45 -6.10
N ASP A 131 1.50 -2.16 -6.23
CA ASP A 131 2.48 -1.13 -6.62
C ASP A 131 3.40 -0.71 -5.47
N PHE A 132 2.99 -1.01 -4.23
CA PHE A 132 3.68 -0.56 -3.02
C PHE A 132 4.36 -1.74 -2.29
N PRO A 133 5.50 -1.51 -1.62
CA PRO A 133 6.22 -0.23 -1.58
C PRO A 133 7.05 0.03 -2.85
N PHE A 134 7.46 1.28 -3.04
CA PHE A 134 8.27 1.69 -4.21
C PHE A 134 9.74 1.24 -4.12
N HIS A 135 10.17 0.76 -2.96
CA HIS A 135 11.42 0.05 -2.76
C HIS A 135 11.13 -1.23 -1.99
N GLN A 136 11.53 -2.38 -2.53
CA GLN A 136 11.23 -3.71 -1.98
C GLN A 136 12.50 -4.53 -1.91
N ASN A 137 12.81 -5.02 -0.71
CA ASN A 137 13.88 -6.01 -0.50
C ASN A 137 13.29 -7.42 -0.36
N VAL A 138 14.13 -8.45 -0.54
CA VAL A 138 13.71 -9.86 -0.37
C VAL A 138 13.19 -10.10 1.06
N ASP A 139 13.86 -9.53 2.06
CA ASP A 139 13.37 -9.47 3.44
C ASP A 139 13.15 -8.01 3.82
N PRO A 140 11.90 -7.57 4.05
CA PRO A 140 11.60 -6.17 4.38
C PRO A 140 12.11 -5.73 5.75
N LEU A 141 12.57 -6.67 6.61
CA LEU A 141 13.15 -6.37 7.91
C LEU A 141 14.69 -6.38 7.91
N ASP A 142 15.30 -6.65 6.76
CA ASP A 142 16.75 -6.69 6.57
C ASP A 142 17.14 -5.89 5.32
N ASN A 143 17.67 -4.68 5.55
CA ASN A 143 18.08 -3.78 4.47
C ASN A 143 19.37 -4.21 3.77
N ASP A 144 20.12 -5.18 4.32
CA ASP A 144 21.24 -5.80 3.60
C ASP A 144 20.78 -6.92 2.65
N SER A 145 19.48 -7.26 2.67
CA SER A 145 18.92 -8.27 1.78
C SER A 145 18.77 -7.73 0.34
N PRO A 146 18.84 -8.60 -0.70
CA PRO A 146 18.80 -8.14 -2.09
C PRO A 146 17.52 -7.37 -2.43
N THR A 147 17.66 -6.27 -3.18
CA THR A 147 16.53 -5.51 -3.72
C THR A 147 15.79 -6.30 -4.81
N MET A 148 14.48 -6.41 -4.66
CA MET A 148 13.53 -7.03 -5.61
C MET A 148 12.99 -6.01 -6.60
N PHE A 149 12.71 -4.79 -6.14
CA PHE A 149 12.13 -3.70 -6.92
C PHE A 149 12.55 -2.35 -6.32
N ASP A 150 12.85 -1.38 -7.17
CA ASP A 150 13.08 0.02 -6.78
C ASP A 150 12.53 0.94 -7.87
N SER A 151 11.95 2.06 -7.46
CA SER A 151 11.56 3.17 -8.32
C SER A 151 11.79 4.50 -7.62
N GLU A 152 12.28 5.47 -8.37
CA GLU A 152 12.46 6.87 -8.01
C GLU A 152 11.22 7.74 -8.24
N ASP A 153 10.20 7.19 -8.89
CA ASP A 153 8.90 7.82 -9.02
C ASP A 153 8.34 8.14 -7.62
N ARG A 154 7.44 9.10 -7.57
CA ARG A 154 6.87 9.63 -6.33
C ARG A 154 5.37 9.72 -6.43
N VAL A 155 4.73 9.71 -5.28
CA VAL A 155 3.29 9.91 -5.17
C VAL A 155 3.01 11.29 -4.60
N GLY A 156 2.18 12.06 -5.28
CA GLY A 156 1.84 13.42 -4.88
C GLY A 156 0.54 13.91 -5.47
N PRO A 157 0.01 15.04 -4.99
CA PRO A 157 -1.24 15.59 -5.49
C PRO A 157 -1.13 16.11 -6.92
N GLN A 158 -2.26 16.07 -7.62
CA GLN A 158 -2.41 16.68 -8.94
C GLN A 158 -2.68 18.17 -8.83
N GLY A 159 -1.88 18.93 -9.57
CA GLY A 159 -2.03 20.36 -9.77
C GLY A 159 -2.72 20.72 -11.08
N VAL A 160 -2.22 21.77 -11.74
CA VAL A 160 -2.76 22.26 -13.02
C VAL A 160 -2.01 21.71 -14.24
N THR A 161 -2.72 21.56 -15.36
CA THR A 161 -2.12 21.36 -16.68
C THR A 161 -1.15 22.49 -17.03
N ARG A 162 -0.11 22.21 -17.82
CA ARG A 162 0.91 23.21 -18.17
C ARG A 162 0.40 24.31 -19.10
N PHE A 163 0.38 25.54 -18.58
CA PHE A 163 0.03 26.78 -19.27
C PHE A 163 0.95 27.92 -18.83
N ASP A 164 1.23 28.85 -19.75
CA ASP A 164 1.82 30.16 -19.44
C ASP A 164 0.70 31.20 -19.30
N PHE A 165 0.73 31.97 -18.21
CA PHE A 165 -0.28 32.99 -17.90
C PHE A 165 -0.24 34.13 -18.92
N VAL A 166 -1.42 34.57 -19.36
CA VAL A 166 -1.58 35.69 -20.32
C VAL A 166 -2.31 36.88 -19.68
N GLY A 167 -3.30 36.63 -18.83
CA GLY A 167 -4.10 37.66 -18.17
C GLY A 167 -5.44 37.12 -17.69
N ILE A 168 -6.31 38.00 -17.21
CA ILE A 168 -7.63 37.65 -16.68
C ILE A 168 -8.72 38.06 -17.69
N SER A 169 -9.68 37.16 -17.95
CA SER A 169 -10.80 37.41 -18.85
C SER A 169 -11.88 38.30 -18.21
N SER A 170 -12.86 38.73 -19.00
CA SER A 170 -14.00 39.51 -18.48
C SER A 170 -14.90 38.74 -17.52
N ASP A 171 -14.84 37.40 -17.55
CA ASP A 171 -15.59 36.52 -16.66
C ASP A 171 -14.75 36.16 -15.41
N ALA A 172 -13.66 36.89 -15.16
CA ALA A 172 -12.72 36.70 -14.05
C ALA A 172 -12.03 35.33 -14.04
N GLU A 173 -11.94 34.65 -15.18
CA GLU A 173 -11.16 33.42 -15.35
C GLU A 173 -9.76 33.74 -15.90
N ASP A 174 -8.74 33.04 -15.43
CA ASP A 174 -7.39 33.20 -15.94
C ASP A 174 -7.31 32.66 -17.38
N THR A 175 -6.60 33.38 -18.22
CA THR A 175 -6.31 33.00 -19.60
C THR A 175 -4.84 32.65 -19.72
N GLY A 176 -4.54 31.66 -20.55
CA GLY A 176 -3.18 31.19 -20.74
C GLY A 176 -2.94 30.63 -22.13
N THR A 177 -1.67 30.47 -22.48
CA THR A 177 -1.26 29.70 -23.65
C THR A 177 -0.81 28.32 -23.20
N GLN A 178 -1.40 27.28 -23.79
CA GLN A 178 -0.97 25.92 -23.49
C GLN A 178 0.46 25.68 -23.98
N VAL A 179 1.27 25.05 -23.15
CA VAL A 179 2.65 24.65 -23.49
C VAL A 179 2.75 23.15 -23.33
N VAL A 180 3.39 22.47 -24.28
CA VAL A 180 3.65 21.03 -24.19
C VAL A 180 4.41 20.74 -22.91
N ASP A 181 3.95 19.75 -22.15
CA ASP A 181 4.64 19.33 -20.95
C ASP A 181 5.85 18.45 -21.29
N GLU A 182 7.04 18.88 -20.88
CA GLU A 182 8.31 18.18 -21.16
C GLU A 182 8.66 17.13 -20.08
N ASP A 183 7.94 17.13 -18.94
CA ASP A 183 8.18 16.24 -17.80
C ASP A 183 7.34 14.94 -17.89
N GLY A 184 6.97 14.54 -19.11
CA GLY A 184 6.21 13.31 -19.37
C GLY A 184 4.69 13.41 -19.21
N PHE A 185 4.14 14.55 -18.77
CA PHE A 185 2.68 14.75 -18.61
C PHE A 185 1.94 15.06 -19.93
N ASN A 186 2.48 14.64 -21.09
CA ASN A 186 1.89 14.82 -22.42
C ASN A 186 1.73 13.48 -23.18
N PRO A 187 1.07 12.46 -22.60
CA PRO A 187 0.86 11.18 -23.29
C PRO A 187 0.06 11.40 -24.58
N CYS A 188 0.52 10.78 -25.66
CA CYS A 188 -0.13 10.84 -26.97
C CYS A 188 -0.33 12.26 -27.55
N GLY A 189 0.46 13.24 -27.10
CA GLY A 189 0.34 14.63 -27.56
C GLY A 189 -0.68 15.47 -26.79
N VAL A 190 -1.28 14.93 -25.73
CA VAL A 190 -2.34 15.58 -24.93
C VAL A 190 -1.84 15.85 -23.52
N ASN A 191 -1.86 17.10 -23.06
CA ASN A 191 -1.39 17.42 -21.70
C ASN A 191 -2.38 16.92 -20.65
N THR A 192 -1.88 16.12 -19.72
CA THR A 192 -2.57 15.74 -18.47
C THR A 192 -2.29 16.77 -17.36
N ARG A 193 -2.94 16.61 -16.20
CA ARG A 193 -2.53 17.36 -14.99
C ARG A 193 -1.17 16.89 -14.52
N ARG A 194 -0.33 17.84 -14.14
CA ARG A 194 0.95 17.54 -13.49
C ARG A 194 0.73 17.12 -12.05
N VAL A 195 1.62 16.26 -11.59
CA VAL A 195 1.69 15.79 -10.22
C VAL A 195 2.87 16.42 -9.50
N GLU A 196 2.71 16.76 -8.23
CA GLU A 196 3.77 17.26 -7.37
C GLU A 196 4.81 16.17 -7.03
N PRO A 197 6.09 16.53 -6.86
CA PRO A 197 7.15 15.57 -6.55
C PRO A 197 7.20 15.17 -5.08
N ARG A 198 6.19 15.54 -4.27
CA ARG A 198 6.08 15.12 -2.86
C ARG A 198 4.62 14.98 -2.48
N GLN A 199 4.37 14.09 -1.54
CA GLN A 199 3.06 13.88 -0.94
C GLN A 199 2.65 15.14 -0.15
N ALA A 200 1.35 15.47 -0.17
CA ALA A 200 0.80 16.63 0.55
C ALA A 200 0.69 16.32 2.06
N PRO A 201 1.49 16.95 2.94
CA PRO A 201 1.41 16.69 4.37
C PRO A 201 0.07 17.17 4.94
N THR A 202 -0.36 16.61 6.08
CA THR A 202 -1.57 17.10 6.76
C THR A 202 -1.45 18.56 7.20
N VAL A 203 -2.49 19.35 6.94
CA VAL A 203 -2.64 20.72 7.48
C VAL A 203 -3.18 20.75 8.92
N PHE A 204 -3.66 19.61 9.44
CA PHE A 204 -4.14 19.53 10.81
C PHE A 204 -2.96 19.49 11.78
N ASN A 205 -3.06 20.25 12.88
CA ASN A 205 -1.97 20.50 13.83
C ASN A 205 -0.72 21.19 13.22
N ALA A 206 -0.75 21.61 11.95
CA ALA A 206 0.41 22.25 11.30
C ALA A 206 0.85 23.55 11.99
N VAL A 207 -0.05 24.18 12.76
CA VAL A 207 0.23 25.36 13.61
C VAL A 207 1.36 25.15 14.62
N PHE A 208 1.62 23.92 15.04
CA PHE A 208 2.68 23.64 16.02
C PHE A 208 4.08 23.59 15.39
N ALA A 209 4.19 23.53 14.06
CA ALA A 209 5.46 23.48 13.35
C ALA A 209 6.21 24.82 13.44
N ASP A 210 7.53 24.79 13.69
CA ASP A 210 8.38 25.99 13.61
C ASP A 210 8.54 26.44 12.15
N ARG A 211 8.75 25.50 11.23
CA ARG A 211 8.81 25.72 9.77
C ARG A 211 7.97 24.69 9.03
N LEU A 212 7.45 25.05 7.85
CA LEU A 212 6.53 24.22 7.07
C LEU A 212 7.08 23.79 5.72
N PHE A 213 6.33 22.90 5.07
CA PHE A 213 6.77 21.94 4.05
C PHE A 213 7.74 20.87 4.59
N TRP A 214 7.89 19.78 3.84
CA TRP A 214 8.78 18.67 4.19
C TRP A 214 10.25 19.10 4.37
N ASP A 215 10.69 20.11 3.62
CA ASP A 215 12.07 20.64 3.63
C ASP A 215 12.23 21.93 4.44
N GLY A 216 11.17 22.39 5.12
CA GLY A 216 11.22 23.56 6.00
C GLY A 216 11.37 24.90 5.27
N ARG A 217 11.16 24.95 3.95
CA ARG A 217 11.35 26.19 3.16
C ARG A 217 10.33 27.29 3.46
N ALA A 218 9.15 26.95 4.02
CA ALA A 218 8.20 27.96 4.48
C ALA A 218 8.67 28.50 5.83
N ASN A 219 9.08 29.76 5.82
CA ASN A 219 9.78 30.40 6.91
C ASN A 219 8.88 30.63 8.14
N ARG A 220 9.44 30.41 9.33
CA ARG A 220 8.80 30.71 10.63
C ARG A 220 8.36 32.18 10.75
N PHE A 221 9.12 33.06 10.11
CA PHE A 221 8.83 34.48 10.04
C PHE A 221 8.03 34.78 8.78
N PHE A 222 6.93 35.51 8.93
CA PHE A 222 6.17 36.04 7.81
C PHE A 222 6.37 37.54 7.68
N ASN A 223 6.79 38.00 6.51
CA ASN A 223 7.12 39.40 6.22
C ASN A 223 6.11 40.08 5.28
N GLY A 224 4.96 39.43 5.03
CA GLY A 224 3.92 39.91 4.13
C GLY A 224 4.05 39.45 2.68
N GLU A 225 5.17 38.87 2.26
CA GLU A 225 5.45 38.55 0.85
C GLU A 225 6.13 37.18 0.68
N GLY A 226 5.43 36.26 0.00
CA GLY A 226 5.94 34.93 -0.34
C GLY A 226 6.31 34.05 0.87
N ILE A 227 7.09 33.00 0.62
CA ILE A 227 7.39 31.96 1.63
C ILE A 227 8.65 32.25 2.46
N TRP A 228 9.39 33.31 2.11
CA TRP A 228 10.81 33.45 2.41
C TRP A 228 11.11 34.14 3.74
N GLY A 229 10.18 34.91 4.28
CA GLY A 229 10.31 35.53 5.60
C GLY A 229 11.56 36.41 5.73
N ASP A 230 12.30 36.21 6.81
CA ASP A 230 13.50 36.99 7.16
C ASP A 230 14.63 36.93 6.12
N THR A 231 14.64 35.94 5.22
CA THR A 231 15.62 35.86 4.11
C THR A 231 15.34 36.88 3.01
N ASN A 232 14.08 37.29 2.81
CA ASN A 232 13.71 38.35 1.87
C ASN A 232 13.63 39.70 2.60
N VAL A 233 14.80 40.33 2.81
CA VAL A 233 14.92 41.62 3.50
C VAL A 233 14.29 42.80 2.74
N GLY A 234 13.90 42.60 1.47
CA GLY A 234 13.29 43.62 0.63
C GLY A 234 11.75 43.69 0.70
N ALA A 235 11.13 42.71 1.35
CA ALA A 235 9.68 42.62 1.45
C ALA A 235 9.06 43.78 2.23
N SER A 236 7.88 44.20 1.80
CA SER A 236 7.10 45.25 2.46
C SER A 236 5.63 45.17 2.10
N ILE A 237 4.77 45.63 3.01
CA ILE A 237 3.35 45.87 2.75
C ILE A 237 3.08 47.37 2.70
N LEU A 238 1.96 47.78 2.10
CA LEU A 238 1.56 49.18 2.02
C LEU A 238 0.62 49.57 3.16
N GLN A 239 0.95 50.63 3.89
CA GLN A 239 0.11 51.16 4.96
C GLN A 239 -0.05 52.69 4.86
N THR A 240 -1.24 53.21 5.14
CA THR A 240 -1.49 54.65 5.30
C THR A 240 -1.14 55.10 6.72
N ASP A 241 -1.06 56.42 6.92
CA ASP A 241 -0.91 57.00 8.26
C ASP A 241 -2.23 57.11 9.04
N GLY A 242 -3.33 56.58 8.50
CA GLY A 242 -4.68 56.70 9.06
C GLY A 242 -5.23 58.13 9.07
N MET A 243 -4.56 59.08 8.42
CA MET A 243 -4.94 60.50 8.35
C MET A 243 -5.30 60.94 6.92
N GLY A 244 -5.55 59.99 6.01
CA GLY A 244 -5.85 60.24 4.61
C GLY A 244 -4.63 60.56 3.75
N GLY A 245 -3.43 60.20 4.20
CA GLY A 245 -2.20 60.20 3.40
C GLY A 245 -2.15 59.03 2.40
N ALA A 246 -1.29 59.16 1.38
CA ALA A 246 -1.02 58.06 0.45
C ALA A 246 -0.32 56.90 1.17
N ALA A 247 -0.63 55.66 0.78
CA ALA A 247 0.01 54.49 1.38
C ALA A 247 1.51 54.46 1.09
N ALA A 248 2.30 54.04 2.08
CA ALA A 248 3.74 53.92 1.99
C ALA A 248 4.18 52.49 2.39
N PRO A 249 5.29 51.98 1.81
CA PRO A 249 5.84 50.69 2.21
C PRO A 249 6.30 50.68 3.68
N ILE A 250 5.96 49.62 4.39
CA ILE A 250 6.43 49.30 5.73
C ILE A 250 6.97 47.87 5.77
N SER A 251 7.98 47.64 6.61
CA SER A 251 8.48 46.29 6.88
C SER A 251 7.78 45.71 8.10
N ILE A 252 7.33 44.46 7.97
CA ILE A 252 6.73 43.66 9.03
C ILE A 252 7.50 42.35 9.16
N LEU A 253 7.45 41.72 10.33
CA LEU A 253 8.04 40.40 10.54
C LEU A 253 7.34 39.71 11.70
N PHE A 254 6.39 38.83 11.37
CA PHE A 254 5.62 38.05 12.35
C PHE A 254 6.30 36.72 12.60
N ASP A 255 6.70 36.47 13.84
CA ASP A 255 7.16 35.15 14.28
C ASP A 255 5.98 34.17 14.41
N HIS A 256 6.27 32.87 14.51
CA HIS A 256 5.27 31.78 14.61
C HIS A 256 4.22 31.87 13.51
N SER A 257 4.64 32.24 12.30
CA SER A 257 3.77 32.49 11.16
C SER A 257 4.17 31.68 9.92
N ALA A 258 4.68 30.46 10.16
CA ALA A 258 5.00 29.51 9.10
C ALA A 258 3.80 29.19 8.22
N LEU A 259 2.59 29.13 8.79
CA LEU A 259 1.34 28.88 8.04
C LEU A 259 1.09 29.99 7.00
N ALA A 260 1.25 31.26 7.39
CA ALA A 260 1.10 32.38 6.46
C ALA A 260 2.14 32.31 5.33
N SER A 261 3.39 32.00 5.65
CA SER A 261 4.44 31.77 4.64
C SER A 261 4.10 30.60 3.71
N GLN A 262 3.64 29.47 4.26
CA GLN A 262 3.32 28.26 3.51
C GLN A 262 2.15 28.48 2.54
N ALA A 263 1.10 29.18 2.98
CA ALA A 263 -0.10 29.42 2.21
C ALA A 263 0.17 30.15 0.87
N LEU A 264 1.26 30.91 0.79
CA LEU A 264 1.56 31.71 -0.41
C LEU A 264 2.29 30.94 -1.52
N GLY A 265 2.94 29.82 -1.21
CA GLY A 265 3.69 29.04 -2.20
C GLY A 265 2.81 28.42 -3.29
N PRO A 266 1.81 27.59 -2.91
CA PRO A 266 0.98 26.85 -3.87
C PRO A 266 0.21 27.74 -4.85
N VAL A 267 -0.26 28.90 -4.41
CA VAL A 267 -1.15 29.79 -5.18
C VAL A 267 -0.48 30.35 -6.43
N LEU A 268 0.84 30.57 -6.42
CA LEU A 268 1.62 30.99 -7.60
C LEU A 268 2.44 29.85 -8.20
N SER A 269 2.38 28.66 -7.60
CA SER A 269 3.11 27.51 -8.11
C SER A 269 2.56 27.14 -9.47
N GLY A 270 3.45 27.23 -10.44
CA GLY A 270 3.19 26.90 -11.82
C GLY A 270 2.88 25.42 -12.04
N ARG A 271 2.92 24.56 -11.01
CA ARG A 271 2.58 23.13 -11.04
C ARG A 271 1.31 22.85 -10.21
N GLU A 272 1.15 23.49 -9.06
CA GLU A 272 0.04 23.25 -8.12
C GLU A 272 -1.26 23.95 -8.53
N MET A 273 -1.31 25.29 -8.47
CA MET A 273 -2.57 26.04 -8.61
C MET A 273 -2.56 27.09 -9.73
N SER A 274 -1.40 27.43 -10.28
CA SER A 274 -1.27 28.59 -11.18
C SER A 274 -0.76 28.25 -12.57
N TYR A 275 -1.19 29.03 -13.56
CA TYR A 275 -0.43 29.15 -14.80
C TYR A 275 0.89 29.87 -14.53
N VAL A 276 1.94 29.49 -15.26
CA VAL A 276 3.30 29.99 -15.05
C VAL A 276 3.35 31.49 -15.36
N GLY A 277 3.87 32.30 -14.43
CA GLY A 277 4.06 33.74 -14.61
C GLY A 277 2.97 34.64 -14.04
N ARG A 278 1.91 34.07 -13.44
CA ARG A 278 0.92 34.83 -12.65
C ARG A 278 1.57 35.43 -11.39
N THR A 279 1.11 36.60 -10.97
CA THR A 279 1.60 37.30 -9.78
C THR A 279 0.51 37.46 -8.71
N TRP A 280 0.90 37.77 -7.47
CA TRP A 280 -0.05 38.07 -6.39
C TRP A 280 -0.95 39.27 -6.69
N GLY A 281 -0.45 40.26 -7.44
CA GLY A 281 -1.25 41.36 -7.92
C GLY A 281 -2.39 40.91 -8.84
N ASP A 282 -2.13 39.95 -9.74
CA ASP A 282 -3.16 39.36 -10.60
C ASP A 282 -4.17 38.55 -9.78
N VAL A 283 -3.71 37.83 -8.74
CA VAL A 283 -4.61 37.10 -7.82
C VAL A 283 -5.53 38.09 -7.09
N GLY A 284 -4.99 39.20 -6.57
CA GLY A 284 -5.77 40.23 -5.90
C GLY A 284 -6.78 40.92 -6.82
N ASP A 285 -6.34 41.33 -8.02
CA ASP A 285 -7.19 41.96 -9.05
C ASP A 285 -8.38 41.05 -9.42
N LYS A 286 -8.14 39.75 -9.56
CA LYS A 286 -9.21 38.76 -9.78
C LYS A 286 -10.10 38.59 -8.56
N MET A 287 -9.53 38.23 -7.42
CA MET A 287 -10.30 37.65 -6.31
C MET A 287 -11.15 38.68 -5.56
N LEU A 288 -10.68 39.91 -5.39
CA LEU A 288 -11.34 40.89 -4.51
C LEU A 288 -12.79 41.18 -4.90
N ASP A 289 -13.12 41.15 -6.18
CA ASP A 289 -14.47 41.50 -6.67
C ASP A 289 -15.35 40.27 -6.93
N LEU A 290 -14.85 39.06 -6.66
CA LEU A 290 -15.61 37.82 -6.77
C LEU A 290 -16.50 37.56 -5.57
N ALA A 291 -17.63 36.88 -5.84
CA ALA A 291 -18.44 36.27 -4.79
C ALA A 291 -17.68 35.07 -4.19
N PRO A 292 -17.53 34.98 -2.86
CA PRO A 292 -16.78 33.89 -2.24
C PRO A 292 -17.46 32.54 -2.43
N LEU A 293 -16.66 31.51 -2.74
CA LEU A 293 -17.09 30.12 -2.94
C LEU A 293 -18.17 29.94 -4.01
N ALA A 294 -18.18 30.79 -5.05
CA ALA A 294 -19.24 30.81 -6.06
C ALA A 294 -19.37 29.51 -6.88
N LYS A 295 -18.43 28.57 -6.74
CA LYS A 295 -18.41 27.25 -7.40
C LYS A 295 -18.74 26.09 -6.46
N GLN A 296 -19.03 26.36 -5.19
CA GLN A 296 -19.18 25.35 -4.14
C GLN A 296 -20.41 25.62 -3.27
N VAL A 297 -21.05 24.55 -2.79
CA VAL A 297 -22.06 24.64 -1.72
C VAL A 297 -21.39 24.62 -0.34
N VAL A 298 -21.91 25.45 0.57
CA VAL A 298 -21.52 25.46 1.99
C VAL A 298 -22.71 25.03 2.82
N GLU A 299 -22.55 24.06 3.73
CA GLU A 299 -23.66 23.63 4.58
C GLU A 299 -24.13 24.75 5.52
N VAL A 300 -25.43 24.77 5.81
CA VAL A 300 -26.04 25.83 6.66
C VAL A 300 -25.55 25.77 8.10
N ASP A 301 -25.05 24.61 8.54
CA ASP A 301 -24.45 24.38 9.85
C ASP A 301 -22.91 24.27 9.79
N ASP A 302 -22.24 24.71 8.71
CA ASP A 302 -20.79 24.93 8.71
C ASP A 302 -20.38 25.84 9.87
N SER A 303 -19.32 25.46 10.59
CA SER A 303 -18.94 26.06 11.87
C SER A 303 -18.47 27.51 11.77
N LEU A 304 -17.94 27.93 10.63
CA LEU A 304 -17.42 29.28 10.40
C LEU A 304 -18.25 30.04 9.38
N LEU A 305 -18.67 29.38 8.30
CA LEU A 305 -19.30 29.99 7.12
C LEU A 305 -20.82 29.79 7.07
N GLY A 306 -21.40 28.94 7.91
CA GLY A 306 -22.83 28.58 7.85
C GLY A 306 -23.76 29.79 7.94
N MET A 307 -23.38 30.83 8.68
CA MET A 307 -24.16 32.08 8.80
C MET A 307 -24.26 32.89 7.49
N PHE A 308 -23.39 32.61 6.52
CA PHE A 308 -23.37 33.26 5.20
C PHE A 308 -23.78 32.31 4.07
N SER A 309 -24.06 31.04 4.38
CA SER A 309 -24.39 30.02 3.38
C SER A 309 -25.61 30.40 2.53
N ASN A 310 -25.50 30.23 1.21
CA ASN A 310 -26.63 30.32 0.27
C ASN A 310 -27.30 28.96 -0.01
N SER A 311 -26.94 27.91 0.75
CA SER A 311 -27.42 26.53 0.54
C SER A 311 -28.95 26.48 0.39
N PRO A 312 -29.47 25.73 -0.60
CA PRO A 312 -28.75 24.76 -1.45
C PRO A 312 -28.08 25.36 -2.70
N ASN A 313 -27.95 26.69 -2.81
CA ASN A 313 -27.22 27.31 -3.91
C ASN A 313 -25.74 27.49 -3.55
N MET A 314 -24.90 27.58 -4.57
CA MET A 314 -23.46 27.82 -4.42
C MET A 314 -23.16 29.22 -3.86
N GLY A 315 -21.97 29.34 -3.24
CA GLY A 315 -21.44 30.58 -2.69
C GLY A 315 -21.97 30.95 -1.31
N ILE A 316 -21.35 31.98 -0.75
CA ILE A 316 -21.77 32.61 0.50
C ILE A 316 -22.04 34.10 0.28
N ASN A 317 -22.85 34.71 1.16
CA ASN A 317 -23.12 36.15 1.16
C ASN A 317 -22.69 36.78 2.50
N PRO A 318 -21.50 37.40 2.57
CA PRO A 318 -21.01 38.07 3.78
C PRO A 318 -21.77 39.36 4.14
N GLY A 319 -22.71 39.82 3.30
CA GLY A 319 -23.35 41.14 3.42
C GLY A 319 -22.71 42.15 2.46
N GLY A 320 -23.23 43.39 2.44
CA GLY A 320 -22.71 44.42 1.54
C GLY A 320 -22.99 44.13 0.05
N ALA A 321 -21.93 44.20 -0.76
CA ALA A 321 -21.82 43.82 -2.17
C ALA A 321 -21.62 42.31 -2.35
N GLY A 322 -21.34 41.56 -1.29
CA GLY A 322 -21.16 40.12 -1.26
C GLY A 322 -19.84 39.64 -1.85
N THR A 323 -18.71 40.34 -1.63
CA THR A 323 -17.41 40.01 -2.26
C THR A 323 -16.27 39.75 -1.27
N TYR A 324 -15.16 39.19 -1.76
CA TYR A 324 -13.93 39.03 -0.96
C TYR A 324 -13.35 40.36 -0.45
N ARG A 325 -13.48 41.45 -1.23
CA ARG A 325 -13.09 42.80 -0.81
C ARG A 325 -13.72 43.18 0.51
N GLU A 326 -14.97 42.80 0.74
CA GLU A 326 -15.69 43.12 1.96
C GLU A 326 -15.25 42.23 3.11
N MET A 327 -15.02 40.94 2.85
CA MET A 327 -14.44 40.06 3.86
C MET A 327 -13.04 40.53 4.31
N VAL A 328 -12.23 41.10 3.40
CA VAL A 328 -10.95 41.75 3.74
C VAL A 328 -11.18 43.00 4.60
N MET A 329 -12.11 43.87 4.21
CA MET A 329 -12.42 45.10 4.94
C MET A 329 -13.01 44.84 6.34
N ASP A 330 -13.75 43.75 6.51
CA ASP A 330 -14.31 43.33 7.81
C ASP A 330 -13.21 42.76 8.73
N ALA A 331 -12.20 42.10 8.16
CA ALA A 331 -11.14 41.43 8.92
C ALA A 331 -9.97 42.36 9.29
N PHE A 332 -9.53 43.23 8.38
CA PHE A 332 -8.26 43.95 8.48
C PHE A 332 -8.41 45.46 8.68
N ASP A 333 -7.44 46.07 9.37
CA ASP A 333 -7.40 47.51 9.65
C ASP A 333 -7.42 48.35 8.36
N SER A 334 -8.17 49.44 8.36
CA SER A 334 -8.40 50.25 7.15
C SER A 334 -7.12 50.86 6.59
N SER A 335 -6.10 51.08 7.42
CA SER A 335 -4.81 51.60 6.95
C SER A 335 -4.15 50.72 5.87
N LEU A 336 -4.57 49.47 5.73
CA LEU A 336 -4.03 48.51 4.77
C LEU A 336 -4.77 48.50 3.42
N TRP A 337 -5.91 49.19 3.30
CA TRP A 337 -6.74 49.15 2.09
C TRP A 337 -7.47 50.46 1.73
N GLU A 338 -7.39 51.51 2.56
CA GLU A 338 -8.18 52.74 2.38
C GLU A 338 -7.64 53.72 1.32
N ASP A 339 -6.39 53.59 0.85
CA ASP A 339 -5.87 54.42 -0.24
C ASP A 339 -6.43 53.95 -1.59
N THR A 340 -7.56 54.53 -1.97
CA THR A 340 -8.23 54.28 -3.25
C THR A 340 -7.79 55.24 -4.36
N THR A 341 -6.77 56.07 -4.12
CA THR A 341 -6.37 57.15 -5.05
C THR A 341 -5.01 56.92 -5.69
N SER A 342 -4.09 56.30 -4.96
CA SER A 342 -2.77 55.93 -5.46
C SER A 342 -2.80 54.60 -6.20
N THR A 343 -1.85 54.42 -7.11
CA THR A 343 -1.60 53.14 -7.78
C THR A 343 -0.15 52.73 -7.60
N PHE A 344 0.09 51.45 -7.35
CA PHE A 344 1.40 50.85 -7.10
C PHE A 344 1.66 49.81 -8.18
N GLY A 345 2.49 50.14 -9.16
CA GLY A 345 2.68 49.27 -10.33
C GLY A 345 1.43 49.11 -11.21
N GLY A 346 0.42 49.97 -11.05
CA GLY A 346 -0.87 49.86 -11.72
C GLY A 346 -1.99 49.25 -10.88
N LEU A 347 -1.65 48.69 -9.71
CA LEU A 347 -2.58 48.08 -8.77
C LEU A 347 -3.01 49.07 -7.67
N THR A 348 -4.19 48.86 -7.10
CA THR A 348 -4.63 49.55 -5.89
C THR A 348 -3.89 49.05 -4.65
N GLN A 349 -3.99 49.77 -3.52
CA GLN A 349 -3.33 49.35 -2.28
C GLN A 349 -3.77 47.93 -1.85
N ILE A 350 -5.07 47.66 -1.88
CA ILE A 350 -5.66 46.39 -1.43
C ILE A 350 -5.29 45.21 -2.34
N GLU A 351 -5.16 45.44 -3.66
CA GLU A 351 -4.65 44.43 -4.60
C GLU A 351 -3.16 44.13 -4.33
N GLN A 352 -2.36 45.18 -4.10
CA GLN A 352 -0.93 45.04 -3.85
C GLN A 352 -0.63 44.34 -2.51
N ASN A 353 -1.51 44.45 -1.52
CA ASN A 353 -1.42 43.80 -0.21
C ASN A 353 -2.14 42.43 -0.16
N PHE A 354 -2.63 41.91 -1.29
CA PHE A 354 -3.51 40.74 -1.27
C PHE A 354 -2.82 39.47 -0.76
N ASP A 355 -1.52 39.31 -1.00
CA ASP A 355 -0.71 38.21 -0.45
C ASP A 355 -0.65 38.24 1.08
N PHE A 356 -0.46 39.43 1.67
CA PHE A 356 -0.53 39.62 3.11
C PHE A 356 -1.90 39.21 3.67
N PHE A 357 -3.00 39.68 3.06
CA PHE A 357 -4.34 39.33 3.50
C PHE A 357 -4.61 37.82 3.38
N PHE A 358 -4.20 37.22 2.25
CA PHE A 358 -4.36 35.80 1.99
C PHE A 358 -3.61 34.96 3.03
N GLY A 359 -2.31 35.22 3.21
CA GLY A 359 -1.45 34.45 4.11
C GLY A 359 -1.92 34.51 5.57
N ILE A 360 -2.21 35.73 6.07
CA ILE A 360 -2.69 35.89 7.45
C ILE A 360 -4.08 35.29 7.66
N ALA A 361 -5.00 35.46 6.70
CA ALA A 361 -6.34 34.89 6.83
C ALA A 361 -6.30 33.35 6.84
N VAL A 362 -5.58 32.73 5.90
CA VAL A 362 -5.40 31.27 5.85
C VAL A 362 -4.73 30.77 7.12
N GLN A 363 -3.68 31.43 7.60
CA GLN A 363 -3.09 31.11 8.90
C GLN A 363 -4.13 31.18 10.03
N CYS A 364 -4.97 32.21 10.09
CA CYS A 364 -6.00 32.32 11.13
C CYS A 364 -6.97 31.13 11.10
N TYR A 365 -7.33 30.65 9.90
CA TYR A 365 -8.15 29.44 9.73
C TYR A 365 -7.40 28.16 10.13
N GLU A 366 -6.22 27.90 9.59
CA GLU A 366 -5.46 26.68 9.87
C GLU A 366 -5.07 26.54 11.35
N ARG A 367 -4.88 27.66 12.06
CA ARG A 367 -4.71 27.68 13.53
C ARG A 367 -5.89 27.11 14.32
N THR A 368 -7.05 26.96 13.68
CA THR A 368 -8.23 26.32 14.31
C THR A 368 -8.25 24.81 14.15
N LEU A 369 -7.45 24.25 13.24
CA LEU A 369 -7.47 22.82 12.87
C LEU A 369 -6.62 21.99 13.84
N VAL A 370 -7.02 21.97 15.11
CA VAL A 370 -6.33 21.25 16.20
C VAL A 370 -7.10 19.98 16.59
N SER A 371 -6.42 18.84 16.57
CA SER A 371 -6.96 17.50 16.86
C SER A 371 -6.41 16.95 18.18
N ASP A 372 -6.99 17.45 19.27
CA ASP A 372 -6.61 17.21 20.66
C ASP A 372 -7.54 16.28 21.45
N ASP A 373 -8.42 15.52 20.78
CA ASP A 373 -9.42 14.62 21.41
C ASP A 373 -9.38 13.20 20.81
N SER A 374 -8.17 12.69 20.54
CA SER A 374 -7.99 11.29 20.12
C SER A 374 -8.20 10.33 21.30
N PRO A 375 -8.43 9.01 21.06
CA PRO A 375 -8.43 8.01 22.12
C PRO A 375 -7.19 8.07 23.03
N TYR A 376 -6.02 8.39 22.47
CA TYR A 376 -4.82 8.65 23.25
C TYR A 376 -4.97 9.85 24.20
N ASP A 377 -5.47 10.99 23.70
CA ASP A 377 -5.66 12.20 24.53
C ASP A 377 -6.64 11.93 25.67
N GLN A 378 -7.74 11.22 25.39
CA GLN A 378 -8.73 10.81 26.39
C GLN A 378 -8.11 9.92 27.47
N TRP A 379 -7.25 8.98 27.10
CA TRP A 379 -6.50 8.15 28.05
C TRP A 379 -5.50 8.97 28.87
N ALA A 380 -4.76 9.88 28.23
CA ALA A 380 -3.80 10.75 28.88
C ALA A 380 -4.46 11.66 29.92
N GLU A 381 -5.63 12.21 29.61
CA GLU A 381 -6.44 13.05 30.49
C GLU A 381 -7.15 12.27 31.59
N ALA A 382 -7.50 11.02 31.34
CA ALA A 382 -8.04 10.09 32.35
C ALA A 382 -6.99 9.66 33.39
N GLY A 383 -5.76 10.14 33.28
CA GLY A 383 -4.68 9.93 34.25
C GLY A 383 -3.74 8.78 33.89
N LYS A 384 -3.60 8.45 32.60
CA LYS A 384 -2.63 7.46 32.08
C LYS A 384 -2.68 6.12 32.81
N MET A 385 -3.85 5.50 32.84
CA MET A 385 -4.05 4.24 33.58
C MET A 385 -3.20 3.13 32.97
N SER A 386 -2.47 2.38 33.81
CA SER A 386 -1.52 1.34 33.38
C SER A 386 -2.17 0.13 32.70
N ASP A 387 -3.48 -0.05 32.85
CA ASP A 387 -4.28 -1.08 32.18
C ASP A 387 -5.07 -0.54 30.97
N GLY A 388 -4.74 0.69 30.52
CA GLY A 388 -5.46 1.39 29.45
C GLY A 388 -6.81 1.99 29.87
N GLY A 389 -7.30 1.70 31.09
CA GLY A 389 -8.55 2.26 31.61
C GLY A 389 -9.82 1.88 30.85
N GLY A 390 -9.73 0.90 29.94
CA GLY A 390 -10.80 0.56 28.99
C GLY A 390 -10.96 1.55 27.83
N ILE A 391 -10.02 2.50 27.70
CA ILE A 391 -9.93 3.43 26.56
C ILE A 391 -8.95 2.84 25.54
N LEU A 392 -7.75 2.49 25.99
CA LEU A 392 -6.76 1.78 25.19
C LEU A 392 -6.79 0.28 25.49
N SER A 393 -6.61 -0.52 24.44
CA SER A 393 -6.48 -1.98 24.53
C SER A 393 -5.09 -2.41 25.01
N ALA A 394 -4.93 -3.69 25.37
CA ALA A 394 -3.63 -4.23 25.78
C ALA A 394 -2.60 -4.18 24.64
N ASP A 395 -3.03 -4.41 23.41
CA ASP A 395 -2.18 -4.39 22.21
C ASP A 395 -1.72 -2.96 21.89
N GLU A 396 -2.62 -1.97 22.02
CA GLU A 396 -2.29 -0.55 21.88
C GLU A 396 -1.31 -0.08 22.97
N MET A 397 -1.50 -0.51 24.21
CA MET A 397 -0.57 -0.22 25.31
C MET A 397 0.81 -0.84 25.04
N ALA A 398 0.86 -2.07 24.50
CA ALA A 398 2.12 -2.74 24.14
C ALA A 398 2.82 -2.03 22.96
N GLY A 399 2.05 -1.53 21.99
CA GLY A 399 2.57 -0.73 20.88
C GLY A 399 3.17 0.59 21.33
N MET A 400 2.51 1.27 22.27
CA MET A 400 3.05 2.47 22.91
C MET A 400 4.35 2.18 23.67
N GLU A 401 4.40 1.09 24.44
CA GLU A 401 5.62 0.68 25.14
C GLU A 401 6.77 0.45 24.17
N PHE A 402 6.52 -0.24 23.04
CA PHE A 402 7.53 -0.43 22.00
C PHE A 402 8.01 0.92 21.45
N LEU A 403 7.09 1.81 21.09
CA LEU A 403 7.38 3.13 20.54
C LEU A 403 8.23 4.00 21.49
N LEU A 404 7.94 3.98 22.79
CA LEU A 404 8.62 4.78 23.81
C LEU A 404 9.97 4.20 24.26
N THR A 405 10.19 2.89 24.09
CA THR A 405 11.35 2.21 24.67
C THR A 405 12.24 1.61 23.59
N LYS A 406 11.94 0.39 23.15
CA LYS A 406 12.77 -0.40 22.23
C LYS A 406 12.86 0.22 20.84
N GLY A 407 11.76 0.81 20.34
CA GLY A 407 11.71 1.45 19.03
C GLY A 407 12.32 2.84 18.99
N GLY A 408 12.45 3.51 20.14
CA GLY A 408 13.08 4.83 20.25
C GLY A 408 12.41 5.95 19.44
N CYS A 409 11.21 5.75 18.90
CA CYS A 409 10.63 6.64 17.90
C CYS A 409 10.35 8.06 18.44
N THR A 410 10.24 8.19 19.76
CA THR A 410 10.06 9.49 20.42
C THR A 410 11.31 10.37 20.45
N SER A 411 12.48 9.89 20.01
CA SER A 411 13.64 10.78 19.77
C SER A 411 13.32 11.80 18.66
N CYS A 412 12.62 11.37 17.61
CA CYS A 412 12.15 12.26 16.54
C CYS A 412 10.68 12.69 16.71
N HIS A 413 9.84 11.85 17.31
CA HIS A 413 8.40 12.07 17.50
C HIS A 413 8.03 12.30 18.97
N GLY A 414 8.72 13.25 19.60
CA GLY A 414 8.53 13.63 20.99
C GLY A 414 7.30 14.52 21.23
N GLY A 415 7.13 14.92 22.49
CA GLY A 415 6.12 15.90 22.89
C GLY A 415 4.67 15.41 22.77
N ALA A 416 3.72 16.27 23.14
CA ALA A 416 2.30 15.95 23.01
C ALA A 416 1.86 15.91 21.54
N GLU A 417 2.60 16.58 20.67
CA GLU A 417 2.39 16.68 19.24
C GLU A 417 2.83 15.43 18.48
N PHE A 418 3.65 14.55 19.09
CA PHE A 418 4.28 13.39 18.44
C PHE A 418 5.01 13.77 17.14
N ALA A 419 5.81 14.83 17.18
CA ALA A 419 6.50 15.37 16.01
C ALA A 419 7.82 16.03 16.41
N GLY A 420 8.68 16.26 15.42
CA GLY A 420 9.89 17.08 15.57
C GLY A 420 9.74 18.47 14.93
N ALA A 421 10.70 19.35 15.22
CA ALA A 421 10.76 20.74 14.72
C ALA A 421 9.50 21.58 15.03
N ASN A 422 8.93 21.40 16.22
CA ASN A 422 7.78 22.16 16.70
C ASN A 422 8.19 23.33 17.60
N VAL A 423 7.31 24.32 17.71
CA VAL A 423 7.53 25.52 18.54
C VAL A 423 7.74 25.18 20.02
N SER A 424 7.02 24.18 20.55
CA SER A 424 7.09 23.73 21.95
C SER A 424 8.46 23.19 22.34
N GLU A 425 9.10 22.45 21.43
CA GLU A 425 10.46 21.92 21.61
C GLU A 425 11.48 23.05 21.83
N PHE A 426 11.27 24.22 21.21
CA PHE A 426 12.22 25.34 21.27
C PHE A 426 11.87 26.43 22.31
N SER A 427 10.74 26.33 23.03
CA SER A 427 10.17 27.47 23.78
C SER A 427 10.21 27.39 25.31
N THR A 428 10.60 26.27 25.92
CA THR A 428 10.72 26.16 27.39
C THR A 428 12.18 26.24 27.86
N PRO A 429 12.50 26.72 29.08
CA PRO A 429 13.80 26.48 29.74
C PRO A 429 13.73 25.21 30.63
N SER A 430 14.75 24.35 30.55
CA SER A 430 14.76 23.01 31.16
C SER A 430 14.67 23.10 32.68
N THR A 431 13.65 22.47 33.26
CA THR A 431 13.54 22.32 34.72
C THR A 431 14.18 21.03 35.24
N ASN A 432 14.65 20.13 34.36
CA ASN A 432 15.02 18.75 34.73
C ASN A 432 16.46 18.33 34.37
N GLY A 433 17.32 19.23 33.86
CA GLY A 433 18.75 18.94 33.72
C GLY A 433 19.15 18.04 32.55
N ASN A 434 18.21 17.73 31.65
CA ASN A 434 18.55 17.43 30.26
C ASN A 434 18.74 18.78 29.55
N GLU A 435 19.86 18.92 28.83
CA GLU A 435 20.18 20.11 28.04
C GLU A 435 19.12 20.22 26.93
N HIS A 436 18.58 21.42 26.71
CA HIS A 436 17.58 21.62 25.66
C HIS A 436 18.22 21.60 24.28
N GLU A 437 17.53 20.95 23.36
CA GLU A 437 17.78 20.89 21.93
C GLU A 437 17.47 22.28 21.31
N GLY A 438 18.49 22.95 20.77
CA GLY A 438 18.31 24.24 20.07
C GLY A 438 17.65 24.02 18.71
N ARG A 439 17.42 25.08 17.91
CA ARG A 439 17.01 24.87 16.49
C ARG A 439 18.11 24.27 15.62
N ILE A 440 19.34 24.32 16.12
CA ILE A 440 20.54 23.79 15.49
C ILE A 440 21.29 23.02 16.57
N GLU A 441 21.75 21.83 16.20
CA GLU A 441 22.53 20.97 17.06
C GLU A 441 23.76 20.40 16.36
N GLU A 442 24.67 19.88 17.17
CA GLU A 442 25.88 19.18 16.73
C GLU A 442 25.75 17.70 17.16
N MET A 443 25.79 16.78 16.20
CA MET A 443 25.79 15.34 16.48
C MET A 443 26.73 14.57 15.55
N LEU A 444 27.05 13.32 15.93
CA LEU A 444 27.70 12.40 15.01
C LEU A 444 26.65 11.83 14.05
N MET A 445 26.91 11.91 12.74
CA MET A 445 26.04 11.30 11.73
C MET A 445 26.31 9.79 11.61
N HIS A 446 25.57 9.11 10.74
CA HIS A 446 25.72 7.67 10.53
C HIS A 446 27.15 7.26 10.14
N ASP A 447 27.88 8.07 9.37
CA ASP A 447 29.30 7.83 9.05
C ASP A 447 30.24 7.91 10.28
N GLY A 448 29.77 8.40 11.42
CA GLY A 448 30.44 8.30 12.72
C GLY A 448 30.18 6.97 13.46
N LYS A 449 29.18 6.19 13.01
CA LYS A 449 28.85 4.83 13.46
C LYS A 449 29.41 3.82 12.45
N ALA A 450 30.65 3.40 12.60
CA ALA A 450 31.10 2.25 11.81
C ALA A 450 30.48 0.96 12.38
N LYS A 451 29.72 0.26 11.54
CA LYS A 451 29.20 -1.09 11.78
C LYS A 451 30.07 -2.11 11.06
N GLY A 452 30.32 -3.25 11.69
CA GLY A 452 31.13 -4.31 11.13
C GLY A 452 30.54 -5.68 11.42
N HIS A 453 30.30 -6.44 10.36
CA HIS A 453 29.90 -7.84 10.45
C HIS A 453 31.13 -8.75 10.33
N LEU A 454 31.34 -9.66 11.29
CA LEU A 454 32.39 -10.66 11.24
C LEU A 454 31.79 -12.05 11.54
N THR A 455 31.54 -12.82 10.49
CA THR A 455 31.21 -14.25 10.62
C THR A 455 32.49 -15.07 10.55
N LEU A 456 32.72 -15.92 11.54
CA LEU A 456 33.83 -16.88 11.58
C LEU A 456 33.29 -18.28 11.29
N GLU A 457 33.72 -18.87 10.18
CA GLU A 457 33.38 -20.24 9.83
C GLU A 457 34.47 -21.24 10.24
N THR A 458 34.06 -22.48 10.48
CA THR A 458 34.68 -23.52 11.31
C THR A 458 36.11 -23.98 10.98
N GLU A 459 36.76 -23.40 9.97
CA GLU A 459 38.16 -23.72 9.64
C GLU A 459 39.15 -22.90 10.47
N ASP A 460 38.75 -21.71 10.92
CA ASP A 460 39.63 -20.73 11.58
C ASP A 460 39.61 -20.79 13.13
N VAL A 461 38.73 -21.62 13.70
CA VAL A 461 38.60 -21.79 15.16
C VAL A 461 38.95 -23.25 15.51
N PRO A 462 40.10 -23.54 16.15
CA PRO A 462 40.45 -24.91 16.49
C PRO A 462 39.45 -25.48 17.51
N TYR A 463 38.75 -26.55 17.12
CA TYR A 463 37.96 -27.49 17.93
C TYR A 463 38.01 -27.25 19.45
N PHE A 464 36.95 -26.65 20.02
CA PHE A 464 36.74 -26.63 21.47
C PHE A 464 36.00 -27.90 21.90
N VAL A 465 36.70 -29.05 21.92
CA VAL A 465 36.12 -30.29 22.45
C VAL A 465 36.17 -30.26 23.99
N ALA A 466 35.00 -30.35 24.62
CA ALA A 466 34.91 -30.73 26.03
C ALA A 466 35.28 -32.22 26.17
N GLU A 467 36.44 -32.52 26.77
CA GLU A 467 36.73 -33.89 27.18
C GLU A 467 35.99 -34.24 28.48
N ASP A 468 35.17 -35.29 28.41
CA ASP A 468 34.56 -36.01 29.53
C ASP A 468 35.63 -36.49 30.53
N PRO A 469 35.34 -36.52 31.85
CA PRO A 469 36.33 -36.66 32.89
C PRO A 469 36.76 -38.12 33.03
N GLY A 470 38.00 -38.39 32.67
CA GLY A 470 38.82 -39.26 33.52
C GLY A 470 40.11 -38.60 33.99
N GLY A 471 40.46 -37.44 33.41
CA GLY A 471 41.82 -37.21 32.98
C GLY A 471 42.37 -35.82 33.27
N PRO A 472 43.70 -35.68 33.25
CA PRO A 472 44.39 -34.46 33.64
C PRO A 472 44.46 -33.48 32.46
N HIS A 473 43.31 -32.97 32.01
CA HIS A 473 43.25 -31.86 31.09
C HIS A 473 42.49 -30.71 31.76
N GLY A 474 43.18 -29.58 31.88
CA GLY A 474 42.77 -28.44 32.69
C GLY A 474 41.46 -27.83 32.21
N LEU A 475 40.67 -27.34 33.17
CA LEU A 475 39.60 -26.37 32.92
C LEU A 475 40.12 -25.29 31.96
N LEU A 476 39.23 -24.82 31.08
CA LEU A 476 39.33 -23.54 30.39
C LEU A 476 39.59 -22.44 31.42
N THR A 477 40.87 -22.25 31.75
CA THR A 477 41.31 -20.98 32.31
C THR A 477 41.14 -20.02 31.17
N THR A 478 40.11 -19.19 31.28
CA THR A 478 40.26 -17.75 31.21
C THR A 478 41.74 -17.34 31.03
N ASP A 479 42.03 -16.34 30.19
CA ASP A 479 43.13 -15.44 30.52
C ASP A 479 43.15 -15.25 32.06
N PRO A 480 44.29 -15.23 32.77
CA PRO A 480 44.33 -14.96 34.22
C PRO A 480 43.45 -13.77 34.71
N ARG A 481 42.85 -12.98 33.82
CA ARG A 481 41.86 -11.89 34.00
C ARG A 481 40.38 -12.22 33.68
N GLY A 482 39.99 -13.42 33.26
CA GLY A 482 38.58 -13.80 33.06
C GLY A 482 37.98 -13.62 31.65
N LYS A 483 38.75 -13.17 30.65
CA LYS A 483 38.24 -12.68 29.35
C LYS A 483 38.34 -13.73 28.25
N LEU A 484 37.27 -13.93 27.46
CA LEU A 484 37.27 -14.85 26.30
C LEU A 484 37.44 -14.11 24.98
N ILE A 485 36.78 -12.96 24.80
CA ILE A 485 36.84 -12.14 23.58
C ILE A 485 37.52 -10.81 23.91
N GLU A 486 38.47 -10.38 23.09
CA GLU A 486 39.15 -9.08 23.18
C GLU A 486 39.27 -8.40 21.81
N ILE A 487 39.03 -7.09 21.77
CA ILE A 487 39.26 -6.26 20.59
C ILE A 487 40.45 -5.35 20.86
N ARG A 488 41.45 -5.41 20.00
CA ARG A 488 42.72 -4.70 20.22
C ARG A 488 43.02 -3.72 19.08
N PRO A 489 43.64 -2.58 19.41
CA PRO A 489 44.04 -1.57 18.43
C PRO A 489 45.06 -2.12 17.41
N PRO A 490 45.29 -1.41 16.29
CA PRO A 490 46.14 -1.86 15.18
C PRO A 490 47.58 -2.26 15.55
N SER A 491 48.07 -1.78 16.70
CA SER A 491 49.38 -2.15 17.21
C SER A 491 49.43 -3.50 17.93
N GLY A 492 48.29 -4.16 18.23
CA GLY A 492 48.17 -5.47 18.88
C GLY A 492 48.66 -5.56 20.35
N PHE A 493 49.43 -4.57 20.82
CA PHE A 493 50.14 -4.57 22.11
C PHE A 493 49.54 -3.65 23.18
N GLY A 494 48.32 -3.13 23.00
CA GLY A 494 47.60 -2.29 23.96
C GLY A 494 46.56 -3.06 24.80
N ALA A 495 46.07 -2.45 25.89
CA ALA A 495 44.89 -2.96 26.61
C ALA A 495 43.66 -2.96 25.67
N PRO A 496 42.77 -3.96 25.77
CA PRO A 496 41.65 -4.12 24.85
C PRO A 496 40.70 -2.92 24.93
N LEU A 497 40.08 -2.61 23.79
CA LEU A 497 39.04 -1.60 23.63
C LEU A 497 37.69 -2.09 24.12
N ALA A 498 37.40 -3.37 23.92
CA ALA A 498 36.24 -4.07 24.44
C ALA A 498 36.63 -5.51 24.81
N TRP A 499 35.91 -6.09 25.77
CA TRP A 499 36.13 -7.47 26.20
C TRP A 499 34.88 -8.09 26.83
N GLY A 500 34.73 -9.41 26.75
CA GLY A 500 33.56 -10.09 27.33
C GLY A 500 33.79 -11.55 27.70
N THR A 501 32.74 -12.12 28.31
CA THR A 501 32.71 -13.46 28.89
C THR A 501 31.45 -14.19 28.43
N ILE A 502 31.55 -15.48 28.10
CA ILE A 502 30.36 -16.31 27.83
C ILE A 502 29.71 -16.70 29.16
N PRO A 503 28.40 -16.50 29.35
CA PRO A 503 27.69 -17.03 30.51
C PRO A 503 27.75 -18.57 30.49
N SER A 504 28.30 -19.18 31.54
CA SER A 504 28.18 -20.62 31.74
C SER A 504 26.75 -20.92 32.19
N SER A 505 25.82 -21.10 31.24
CA SER A 505 24.49 -21.63 31.55
C SER A 505 24.44 -23.09 31.11
N GLY A 506 24.01 -23.97 32.03
CA GLY A 506 23.62 -25.35 31.70
C GLY A 506 24.71 -26.40 31.80
N SER A 507 24.36 -27.55 32.38
CA SER A 507 25.21 -28.71 32.62
C SER A 507 25.77 -29.34 31.33
N ALA A 508 27.08 -29.58 31.31
CA ALA A 508 27.78 -30.38 30.29
C ALA A 508 27.06 -31.71 30.03
N GLY A 509 26.56 -31.91 28.80
CA GLY A 509 25.99 -33.19 28.42
C GLY A 509 25.51 -33.35 26.98
N PHE A 510 25.07 -32.31 26.27
CA PHE A 510 24.45 -32.50 24.95
C PHE A 510 24.65 -31.27 24.04
N CYS A 511 25.07 -31.48 22.79
CA CYS A 511 25.30 -30.46 21.74
C CYS A 511 23.99 -29.76 21.27
N TRP A 512 23.18 -29.21 22.18
CA TRP A 512 21.88 -28.62 21.87
C TRP A 512 21.57 -27.28 22.58
N ASP A 513 22.46 -26.79 23.45
CA ASP A 513 22.25 -25.48 24.09
C ASP A 513 22.71 -24.34 23.17
N ARG A 514 21.74 -23.55 22.68
CA ARG A 514 21.99 -22.26 22.03
C ARG A 514 22.12 -21.18 23.11
N ALA A 515 23.27 -20.51 23.16
CA ALA A 515 23.38 -19.21 23.83
C ALA A 515 23.21 -18.14 22.73
N THR A 516 22.15 -17.34 22.84
CA THR A 516 21.72 -16.45 21.76
C THR A 516 22.30 -15.03 21.85
N GLU A 517 22.74 -14.57 23.02
CA GLU A 517 23.31 -13.21 23.19
C GLU A 517 24.33 -13.13 24.33
N PHE A 518 25.38 -12.33 24.15
CA PHE A 518 26.33 -11.95 25.20
C PHE A 518 26.87 -10.53 24.95
N LEU A 519 26.95 -9.70 26.00
CA LEU A 519 27.42 -8.31 25.91
C LEU A 519 28.93 -8.21 26.22
N LEU A 520 29.67 -7.43 25.43
CA LEU A 520 31.04 -7.03 25.80
C LEU A 520 31.01 -5.78 26.69
N ASN A 521 31.97 -5.69 27.61
CA ASN A 521 32.23 -4.50 28.41
C ASN A 521 33.30 -3.62 27.75
N ASN A 522 33.15 -2.31 27.89
CA ASN A 522 34.17 -1.35 27.51
C ASN A 522 35.49 -1.65 28.24
N GLY A 523 36.58 -1.64 27.47
CA GLY A 523 37.93 -1.72 27.98
C GLY A 523 38.44 -0.38 28.49
N SER A 524 39.48 -0.39 29.32
CA SER A 524 40.05 0.80 29.95
C SER A 524 40.69 1.81 28.98
N ASN A 525 40.79 1.46 27.68
CA ASN A 525 41.34 2.29 26.62
C ASN A 525 40.27 2.90 25.69
N ALA A 526 38.99 2.59 25.92
CA ALA A 526 37.88 3.22 25.20
C ALA A 526 37.80 4.72 25.58
N PRO A 527 37.63 5.63 24.60
CA PRO A 527 37.28 7.03 24.88
C PRO A 527 36.08 7.18 25.81
N ALA A 528 35.98 8.31 26.50
CA ALA A 528 34.72 8.68 27.15
C ALA A 528 33.62 8.79 26.09
N ASN A 529 32.41 8.31 26.41
CA ASN A 529 31.26 8.23 25.50
C ASN A 529 31.41 7.24 24.32
N SER A 530 32.40 6.33 24.36
CA SER A 530 32.41 5.20 23.44
C SER A 530 31.41 4.13 23.87
N SER A 531 30.67 3.61 22.90
CA SER A 531 29.83 2.43 23.07
C SER A 531 30.33 1.30 22.17
N PHE A 532 30.31 0.07 22.69
CA PHE A 532 30.50 -1.15 21.92
C PHE A 532 29.28 -2.01 22.20
N GLN A 533 28.47 -2.27 21.18
CA GLN A 533 27.43 -3.28 21.24
C GLN A 533 27.84 -4.43 20.34
N MET A 534 27.78 -5.63 20.90
CA MET A 534 27.99 -6.85 20.14
C MET A 534 26.85 -7.79 20.43
N ALA A 535 26.16 -8.21 19.40
CA ALA A 535 25.19 -9.30 19.45
C ALA A 535 25.82 -10.49 18.74
N GLY A 536 25.92 -11.63 19.43
CA GLY A 536 26.57 -12.81 18.89
C GLY A 536 25.74 -14.07 19.14
N SER A 537 25.53 -14.85 18.09
CA SER A 537 24.87 -16.13 18.15
C SER A 537 25.89 -17.27 18.05
N PHE A 538 25.63 -18.32 18.84
CA PHE A 538 26.34 -19.58 18.74
C PHE A 538 25.39 -20.64 18.18
N GLU A 539 25.74 -21.20 17.03
CA GLU A 539 25.07 -22.38 16.50
C GLU A 539 25.99 -23.59 16.61
N VAL A 540 25.47 -24.66 17.21
CA VAL A 540 26.13 -25.96 17.25
C VAL A 540 25.32 -26.89 16.36
N ASP A 541 25.92 -27.37 15.28
CA ASP A 541 25.24 -28.29 14.38
C ASP A 541 25.16 -29.71 14.96
N VAL A 542 24.46 -30.61 14.25
CA VAL A 542 24.28 -32.02 14.66
C VAL A 542 25.58 -32.83 14.68
N PHE A 543 26.69 -32.27 14.17
CA PHE A 543 28.04 -32.84 14.21
C PHE A 543 28.93 -32.16 15.26
N CYS A 544 28.36 -31.29 16.10
CA CYS A 544 29.06 -30.44 17.08
C CYS A 544 30.07 -29.46 16.44
N ASN A 545 29.86 -29.07 15.17
CA ASN A 545 30.55 -27.93 14.58
C ASN A 545 29.98 -26.64 15.16
N MET A 546 30.85 -25.72 15.54
CA MET A 546 30.47 -24.44 16.13
C MET A 546 30.54 -23.33 15.09
N ARG A 547 29.40 -22.72 14.76
CA ARG A 547 29.36 -21.45 14.05
C ARG A 547 29.22 -20.33 15.07
N LEU A 548 30.15 -19.39 15.03
CA LEU A 548 30.08 -18.16 15.81
C LEU A 548 29.88 -17.01 14.84
N SER A 549 28.70 -16.40 14.92
CA SER A 549 28.38 -15.16 14.21
C SER A 549 28.25 -14.07 15.25
N PHE A 550 28.91 -12.94 15.05
CA PHE A 550 28.64 -11.76 15.86
C PHE A 550 28.62 -10.53 14.98
N GLU A 551 27.65 -9.69 15.30
CA GLU A 551 27.52 -8.35 14.79
C GLU A 551 28.15 -7.42 15.83
N MET A 552 28.93 -6.46 15.36
CA MET A 552 29.49 -5.43 16.22
C MET A 552 29.14 -4.06 15.67
N SER A 553 28.51 -3.25 16.51
CA SER A 553 28.37 -1.81 16.31
C SER A 553 29.22 -1.07 17.33
N TRP A 554 29.81 0.03 16.89
CA TRP A 554 30.64 0.85 17.77
C TRP A 554 30.46 2.33 17.46
N THR A 555 30.67 3.15 18.50
CA THR A 555 30.69 4.61 18.38
C THR A 555 31.99 5.15 18.98
N PHE A 556 32.76 5.89 18.18
CA PHE A 556 34.01 6.53 18.65
C PHE A 556 34.02 8.03 18.41
N PRO A 557 34.19 8.83 19.47
CA PRO A 557 34.79 10.13 19.33
C PRO A 557 36.34 9.99 19.30
N GLY A 558 36.96 10.24 18.14
CA GLY A 558 38.38 10.62 18.04
C GLY A 558 39.46 9.52 18.19
N LYS A 559 39.24 8.29 17.70
CA LYS A 559 40.32 7.28 17.51
C LYS A 559 40.68 7.10 16.03
N PRO A 560 41.91 6.63 15.70
CA PRO A 560 42.37 6.55 14.31
C PRO A 560 41.74 5.36 13.56
N GLU A 561 41.48 5.60 12.27
CA GLU A 561 41.25 4.56 11.26
C GLU A 561 42.32 3.46 11.32
N GLY A 562 41.92 2.21 11.03
CA GLY A 562 42.86 1.10 10.88
C GLY A 562 42.28 -0.27 11.22
N ASP A 563 43.10 -1.30 11.08
CA ASP A 563 42.68 -2.68 11.30
C ASP A 563 42.79 -3.05 12.78
N TYR A 564 41.65 -3.31 13.40
CA TYR A 564 41.56 -3.80 14.77
C TYR A 564 41.58 -5.32 14.76
N THR A 565 42.29 -5.91 15.71
CA THR A 565 42.43 -7.36 15.79
C THR A 565 41.41 -7.92 16.76
N VAL A 566 40.66 -8.94 16.33
CA VAL A 566 39.73 -9.68 17.20
C VAL A 566 40.45 -10.90 17.74
N TRP A 567 40.41 -11.06 19.05
CA TRP A 567 41.06 -12.14 19.77
C TRP A 567 40.04 -12.99 20.51
N ILE A 568 40.11 -14.32 20.36
CA ILE A 568 39.34 -15.28 21.15
C ILE A 568 40.32 -16.20 21.87
N GLY A 569 40.22 -16.30 23.20
CA GLY A 569 41.07 -17.17 24.01
C GLY A 569 42.57 -16.86 23.88
N GLY A 570 42.93 -15.63 23.53
CA GLY A 570 44.33 -15.22 23.30
C GLY A 570 44.89 -15.57 21.91
N MET A 571 44.05 -15.99 20.97
CA MET A 571 44.41 -16.15 19.55
C MET A 571 43.70 -15.09 18.71
N GLN A 572 44.40 -14.49 17.75
CA GLN A 572 43.79 -13.57 16.78
C GLN A 572 42.98 -14.40 15.78
N VAL A 573 41.68 -14.10 15.69
CA VAL A 573 40.72 -14.84 14.84
C VAL A 573 40.20 -14.00 13.68
N GLY A 574 40.41 -12.69 13.69
CA GLY A 574 39.93 -11.81 12.63
C GLY A 574 40.52 -10.42 12.69
N LEU A 575 40.27 -9.67 11.62
CA LEU A 575 40.55 -8.25 11.50
C LEU A 575 39.23 -7.51 11.27
N ILE A 576 39.05 -6.39 11.94
CA ILE A 576 37.95 -5.46 11.72
C ILE A 576 38.58 -4.19 11.17
N HIS A 577 38.26 -3.86 9.93
CA HIS A 577 38.73 -2.62 9.32
C HIS A 577 37.79 -1.51 9.78
N MET A 578 38.29 -0.61 10.62
CA MET A 578 37.52 0.57 11.01
C MET A 578 37.78 1.66 9.98
N HIS A 579 36.80 1.86 9.11
CA HIS A 579 36.74 3.01 8.22
C HIS A 579 36.14 4.21 8.98
N HIS A 580 36.67 5.39 8.66
CA HIS A 580 36.06 6.70 8.84
C HIS A 580 35.52 7.06 10.23
N VAL A 581 36.30 7.85 10.99
CA VAL A 581 35.77 8.58 12.15
C VAL A 581 35.58 10.02 11.73
N HIS A 582 34.35 10.36 11.34
CA HIS A 582 34.03 11.72 10.91
C HIS A 582 33.83 12.67 12.11
N GLU A 583 34.12 13.96 11.87
CA GLU A 583 33.80 15.03 12.82
C GLU A 583 32.27 15.18 12.93
N PRO A 584 31.75 15.60 14.10
CA PRO A 584 30.34 15.94 14.25
C PRO A 584 29.88 16.93 13.17
N ALA A 585 28.60 16.86 12.81
CA ALA A 585 27.97 17.76 11.88
C ALA A 585 26.91 18.60 12.59
N PHE A 586 26.72 19.81 12.09
CA PHE A 586 25.59 20.64 12.46
C PHE A 586 24.39 20.32 11.58
N TYR A 587 23.21 20.24 12.20
CA TYR A 587 21.96 19.94 11.51
C TYR A 587 20.82 20.75 12.13
N ASP A 588 19.70 20.81 11.41
CA ASP A 588 18.49 21.47 11.89
C ASP A 588 17.68 20.49 12.75
N SER A 589 17.49 20.79 14.04
CA SER A 589 16.77 19.90 14.94
C SER A 589 15.34 19.64 14.45
N GLY A 590 14.94 18.36 14.46
CA GLY A 590 13.67 17.89 13.89
C GLY A 590 13.65 17.69 12.37
N PHE A 591 14.80 17.83 11.69
CA PHE A 591 14.98 17.48 10.27
C PHE A 591 16.02 16.37 10.14
N TYR A 592 15.62 15.24 9.57
CA TYR A 592 16.45 14.02 9.57
C TYR A 592 16.49 13.38 8.19
N ASN A 593 17.66 12.91 7.77
CA ASN A 593 17.79 11.99 6.65
C ASN A 593 17.62 10.56 7.18
N ILE A 594 16.50 9.95 6.86
CA ILE A 594 16.12 8.62 7.36
C ILE A 594 16.43 7.50 6.35
N GLY A 595 17.15 7.79 5.26
CA GLY A 595 17.45 6.79 4.23
C GLY A 595 16.23 6.33 3.43
N ALA A 596 15.20 7.17 3.28
CA ALA A 596 13.99 6.80 2.51
C ALA A 596 14.23 6.79 0.98
N ARG A 597 15.15 7.63 0.49
CA ARG A 597 15.65 7.67 -0.89
C ARG A 597 17.11 8.11 -0.87
N LEU A 598 17.82 7.90 -1.97
CA LEU A 598 19.15 8.47 -2.17
C LEU A 598 19.10 10.00 -2.05
N THR A 599 20.10 10.57 -1.38
CA THR A 599 20.21 12.03 -1.16
C THR A 599 20.29 12.81 -2.48
N GLU A 600 20.87 12.22 -3.51
CA GLU A 600 20.96 12.83 -4.85
C GLU A 600 19.60 12.91 -5.57
N ASP A 601 18.65 12.04 -5.21
CA ASP A 601 17.31 12.04 -5.77
C ASP A 601 16.40 13.07 -5.09
N ASP A 602 16.55 13.32 -3.79
CA ASP A 602 15.80 14.36 -3.08
C ASP A 602 16.66 15.05 -2.02
N ILE A 603 17.14 16.25 -2.34
CA ILE A 603 18.05 17.00 -1.45
C ILE A 603 17.36 17.54 -0.17
N GLY A 604 16.02 17.55 -0.11
CA GLY A 604 15.27 17.97 1.08
C GLY A 604 15.69 19.35 1.62
N GLY A 605 15.95 19.41 2.94
CA GLY A 605 16.38 20.61 3.67
C GLY A 605 17.73 21.19 3.22
N GLY A 606 18.55 20.44 2.48
CA GLY A 606 19.78 20.92 1.84
C GLY A 606 19.53 21.80 0.61
N GLY A 607 18.27 21.96 0.19
CA GLY A 607 17.87 22.84 -0.89
C GLY A 607 18.13 24.33 -0.61
N SER A 608 18.02 25.13 -1.67
CA SER A 608 18.18 26.58 -1.62
C SER A 608 17.17 27.27 -2.54
N GLY A 609 16.76 28.48 -2.15
CA GLY A 609 15.89 29.35 -2.92
C GLY A 609 16.59 30.61 -3.40
N PRO A 610 15.84 31.55 -4.02
CA PRO A 610 16.38 32.82 -4.49
C PRO A 610 17.04 33.68 -3.40
N PHE A 611 16.70 33.46 -2.14
CA PHE A 611 17.15 34.23 -0.98
C PHE A 611 18.08 33.46 -0.04
N GLY A 612 18.56 32.28 -0.44
CA GLY A 612 19.52 31.48 0.33
C GLY A 612 19.04 30.06 0.67
N PRO A 613 19.79 29.34 1.52
CA PRO A 613 19.46 27.98 1.93
C PRO A 613 18.16 27.88 2.73
N PHE A 614 17.49 26.73 2.65
CA PHE A 614 16.31 26.45 3.50
C PHE A 614 16.71 26.11 4.94
N SER A 615 17.83 25.39 5.11
CA SER A 615 18.36 25.01 6.42
C SER A 615 18.86 26.21 7.25
N LEU A 616 18.52 26.21 8.54
CA LEU A 616 19.02 27.18 9.51
C LEU A 616 20.52 27.01 9.74
N SER A 617 21.02 25.77 9.80
CA SER A 617 22.45 25.45 9.95
C SER A 617 23.27 25.98 8.78
N ALA A 618 22.81 25.76 7.55
CA ALA A 618 23.44 26.30 6.35
C ALA A 618 23.41 27.83 6.31
N ARG A 619 22.28 28.45 6.67
CA ARG A 619 22.17 29.91 6.81
C ARG A 619 23.13 30.46 7.87
N ARG A 620 23.19 29.82 9.03
CA ARG A 620 24.06 30.22 10.15
C ARG A 620 25.54 30.13 9.78
N GLN A 621 25.93 29.10 9.03
CA GLN A 621 27.27 28.97 8.45
C GLN A 621 27.62 30.12 7.50
N GLN A 622 26.63 30.64 6.76
CA GLN A 622 26.79 31.82 5.88
C GLN A 622 26.81 33.15 6.64
N GLY A 623 26.59 33.12 7.96
CA GLY A 623 26.64 34.29 8.83
C GLY A 623 25.28 34.97 9.07
N ASP A 624 24.18 34.33 8.64
CA ASP A 624 22.84 34.84 8.90
C ASP A 624 22.52 34.87 10.40
N ASP A 625 21.68 35.83 10.78
CA ASP A 625 20.96 35.82 12.06
C ASP A 625 19.65 35.07 11.87
N ILE A 626 19.55 33.89 12.46
CA ILE A 626 18.36 33.02 12.38
C ILE A 626 17.33 33.33 13.48
N GLY A 627 17.56 34.39 14.27
CA GLY A 627 16.66 34.76 15.37
C GLY A 627 16.66 33.75 16.51
N ASP A 628 17.77 33.03 16.72
CA ASP A 628 18.00 32.10 17.82
C ASP A 628 19.36 32.41 18.48
N GLY A 629 19.31 33.13 19.61
CA GLY A 629 20.52 33.54 20.34
C GLY A 629 21.23 32.41 21.09
N SER A 630 20.59 31.24 21.22
CA SER A 630 21.16 30.02 21.79
C SER A 630 21.86 29.14 20.76
N ALA A 631 21.62 29.38 19.46
CA ALA A 631 22.19 28.56 18.41
C ALA A 631 23.74 28.56 18.47
N PRO A 632 24.37 27.40 18.24
CA PRO A 632 25.82 27.29 18.24
C PRO A 632 26.47 28.19 17.18
N SER A 633 27.73 28.54 17.42
CA SER A 633 28.54 29.22 16.42
C SER A 633 29.01 28.20 15.39
N ILE A 634 28.68 28.41 14.12
CA ILE A 634 29.12 27.56 13.02
C ILE A 634 30.18 28.31 12.20
N GLY A 635 31.34 27.71 12.05
CA GLY A 635 32.44 28.16 11.20
C GLY A 635 32.22 27.81 9.72
N PRO A 636 32.91 28.52 8.81
CA PRO A 636 32.73 28.33 7.35
C PRO A 636 33.21 26.98 6.81
N ASN A 637 33.92 26.18 7.61
CA ASN A 637 34.40 24.85 7.23
C ASN A 637 33.78 23.75 8.09
N ASP A 638 32.89 24.10 9.02
CA ASP A 638 32.23 23.11 9.86
C ASP A 638 31.29 22.28 8.98
N ARG A 639 31.13 21.01 9.33
CA ARG A 639 30.29 20.11 8.55
C ARG A 639 28.82 20.42 8.81
N ILE A 640 28.01 20.48 7.75
CA ILE A 640 26.56 20.60 7.82
C ILE A 640 25.96 19.31 7.24
N ALA A 641 25.06 18.66 7.98
CA ALA A 641 24.36 17.44 7.55
C ALA A 641 22.87 17.73 7.39
N VAL A 642 22.49 18.17 6.19
CA VAL A 642 21.11 18.64 5.89
C VAL A 642 20.58 18.07 4.58
N ASN A 643 21.41 17.40 3.79
CA ASN A 643 20.98 16.87 2.52
C ASN A 643 20.14 15.61 2.74
N GLY A 644 19.04 15.49 1.99
CA GLY A 644 18.07 14.40 2.18
C GLY A 644 17.35 14.45 3.53
N SER A 645 17.46 15.57 4.27
CA SER A 645 16.77 15.75 5.54
C SER A 645 15.35 16.28 5.33
N PHE A 646 14.41 15.72 6.08
CA PHE A 646 13.01 16.15 6.08
C PHE A 646 12.48 16.30 7.49
N ARG A 647 11.50 17.19 7.64
CA ARG A 647 10.83 17.42 8.91
C ARG A 647 10.20 16.13 9.45
N ALA A 648 10.46 15.81 10.71
CA ALA A 648 9.73 14.77 11.44
C ALA A 648 8.29 15.24 11.71
N MET A 649 7.36 14.81 10.86
CA MET A 649 5.95 15.20 10.93
C MET A 649 5.23 14.60 12.14
N SER A 650 4.07 15.17 12.48
CA SER A 650 3.23 14.64 13.57
C SER A 650 2.68 13.25 13.23
N LEU A 651 2.68 12.34 14.20
CA LEU A 651 2.00 11.04 14.12
C LEU A 651 0.49 11.13 14.42
N ARG A 652 -0.04 12.33 14.68
CA ARG A 652 -1.48 12.52 14.94
C ARG A 652 -2.29 12.39 13.65
N ASN A 653 -3.40 11.65 13.74
CA ASN A 653 -4.25 11.27 12.61
C ASN A 653 -3.54 10.46 11.51
N ILE A 654 -2.37 9.88 11.81
CA ILE A 654 -1.52 9.22 10.81
C ILE A 654 -2.24 8.11 10.05
N GLU A 655 -3.22 7.43 10.66
CA GLU A 655 -4.04 6.43 9.97
C GLU A 655 -4.69 6.94 8.67
N LEU A 656 -5.00 8.23 8.58
CA LEU A 656 -5.76 8.83 7.49
C LEU A 656 -4.89 9.64 6.52
N THR A 657 -3.56 9.67 6.71
CA THR A 657 -2.66 10.54 5.94
C THR A 657 -1.82 9.82 4.89
N GLY A 658 -2.18 8.57 4.55
CA GLY A 658 -1.53 7.83 3.48
C GLY A 658 -1.81 8.42 2.08
N PRO A 659 -0.98 8.13 1.06
CA PRO A 659 0.23 7.30 1.12
C PRO A 659 1.33 7.96 1.96
N TYR A 660 2.22 7.16 2.55
CA TYR A 660 3.10 7.61 3.62
C TYR A 660 4.50 8.03 3.13
N MET A 661 5.16 8.84 3.97
CA MET A 661 6.45 9.52 3.73
C MET A 661 6.36 10.66 2.71
N HIS A 662 7.41 11.50 2.67
CA HIS A 662 7.47 12.67 1.78
C HIS A 662 7.34 12.32 0.29
N HIS A 663 7.73 11.11 -0.11
CA HIS A 663 7.64 10.61 -1.49
C HIS A 663 6.40 9.73 -1.73
N GLY A 664 5.63 9.40 -0.68
CA GLY A 664 4.40 8.61 -0.80
C GLY A 664 4.59 7.13 -1.21
N GLY A 665 5.79 6.55 -1.02
CA GLY A 665 6.13 5.21 -1.52
C GLY A 665 5.58 4.04 -0.69
N PHE A 666 4.76 4.29 0.33
CA PHE A 666 4.19 3.27 1.21
C PHE A 666 2.66 3.39 1.29
N ALA A 667 1.97 2.27 1.19
CA ALA A 667 0.50 2.19 1.25
C ALA A 667 -0.04 2.02 2.67
N THR A 668 0.73 1.40 3.57
CA THR A 668 0.28 0.97 4.91
C THR A 668 1.23 1.45 6.01
N LEU A 669 0.71 1.58 7.24
CA LEU A 669 1.54 1.91 8.41
C LEU A 669 2.50 0.76 8.74
N GLU A 670 2.08 -0.47 8.49
CA GLU A 670 2.89 -1.68 8.65
C GLU A 670 4.18 -1.56 7.84
N GLN A 671 4.10 -1.20 6.56
CA GLN A 671 5.29 -1.00 5.71
C GLN A 671 6.21 0.14 6.23
N VAL A 672 5.63 1.19 6.82
CA VAL A 672 6.41 2.29 7.43
C VAL A 672 7.16 1.80 8.67
N VAL A 673 6.52 1.02 9.53
CA VAL A 673 7.18 0.46 10.72
C VAL A 673 8.23 -0.57 10.34
N GLU A 674 7.97 -1.42 9.33
CA GLU A 674 8.95 -2.35 8.76
C GLU A 674 10.20 -1.62 8.26
N PHE A 675 10.04 -0.50 7.55
CA PHE A 675 11.14 0.35 7.10
C PHE A 675 12.06 0.80 8.24
N TYR A 676 11.49 1.25 9.38
CA TYR A 676 12.28 1.65 10.54
C TYR A 676 12.89 0.46 11.27
N VAL A 677 12.19 -0.68 11.34
CA VAL A 677 12.73 -1.91 11.92
C VAL A 677 13.93 -2.42 11.13
N GLY A 678 13.88 -2.38 9.79
CA GLY A 678 14.99 -2.72 8.91
C GLY A 678 16.14 -1.71 8.94
N GLY A 679 15.88 -0.47 9.38
CA GLY A 679 16.89 0.56 9.55
C GLY A 679 17.08 1.48 8.35
N GLY A 680 16.03 1.78 7.59
CA GLY A 680 16.06 2.69 6.43
C GLY A 680 16.75 2.13 5.17
N HIS A 681 16.14 2.31 4.00
CA HIS A 681 16.55 1.64 2.76
C HIS A 681 17.92 2.06 2.21
N PHE A 682 18.30 3.34 2.36
CA PHE A 682 19.50 3.93 1.74
C PHE A 682 20.46 4.55 2.75
N ILE A 683 20.49 4.03 3.99
CA ILE A 683 21.29 4.61 5.08
C ILE A 683 22.79 4.52 4.80
N GLN A 684 23.26 3.44 4.16
CA GLN A 684 24.68 3.27 3.82
C GLN A 684 25.12 4.26 2.75
N GLU A 685 24.31 4.45 1.70
CA GLU A 685 24.57 5.42 0.65
C GLU A 685 24.47 6.86 1.15
N ASN A 686 23.61 7.10 2.13
CA ASN A 686 23.40 8.40 2.76
C ASN A 686 24.23 8.61 4.03
N GLU A 687 25.23 7.77 4.33
CA GLU A 687 25.91 7.76 5.64
C GLU A 687 26.44 9.13 6.09
N HIS A 688 26.74 10.01 5.13
CA HIS A 688 27.20 11.37 5.37
C HIS A 688 26.12 12.34 5.94
N ASP A 689 24.85 12.12 5.65
CA ASP A 689 23.77 12.98 6.12
C ASP A 689 22.74 12.21 6.95
N ALA A 690 22.78 10.88 6.91
CA ALA A 690 21.87 9.98 7.58
C ALA A 690 21.92 10.15 9.10
N ASP A 691 20.72 10.23 9.70
CA ASP A 691 20.56 10.29 11.14
C ASP A 691 21.09 8.98 11.76
N PRO A 692 21.94 9.08 12.80
CA PRO A 692 22.54 7.91 13.41
C PRO A 692 21.50 6.96 14.03
N ASP A 693 20.35 7.43 14.49
CA ASP A 693 19.37 6.63 15.23
C ASP A 693 18.47 5.78 14.31
N VAL A 694 18.54 6.00 12.99
CA VAL A 694 17.95 5.11 11.98
C VAL A 694 18.95 4.00 11.63
N ASP A 695 19.01 2.99 12.49
CA ASP A 695 20.04 1.94 12.45
C ASP A 695 19.49 0.51 12.63
N GLY A 696 18.16 0.37 12.51
CA GLY A 696 17.40 -0.87 12.67
C GLY A 696 17.03 -1.17 14.12
N ILE A 697 15.92 -1.89 14.32
CA ILE A 697 15.41 -2.24 15.65
C ILE A 697 15.57 -3.75 15.87
N SER A 698 16.74 -4.14 16.40
CA SER A 698 17.09 -5.54 16.58
C SER A 698 16.10 -6.30 17.46
N GLY A 699 15.70 -7.49 17.01
CA GLY A 699 14.79 -8.37 17.72
C GLY A 699 13.34 -7.89 17.77
N ALA A 700 12.95 -6.89 16.98
CA ALA A 700 11.54 -6.55 16.76
C ALA A 700 10.79 -7.75 16.17
N THR A 701 9.57 -7.97 16.63
CA THR A 701 8.70 -9.06 16.16
C THR A 701 7.56 -8.52 15.30
N THR A 702 6.92 -9.38 14.51
CA THR A 702 5.69 -9.00 13.79
C THR A 702 4.57 -8.54 14.75
N GLU A 703 4.55 -9.09 15.98
CA GLU A 703 3.63 -8.64 17.03
C GLU A 703 3.94 -7.20 17.46
N ASP A 704 5.23 -6.86 17.68
CA ASP A 704 5.68 -5.49 17.97
C ASP A 704 5.21 -4.50 16.90
N ILE A 705 5.36 -4.86 15.62
CA ILE A 705 4.92 -4.06 14.47
C ILE A 705 3.40 -3.85 14.52
N SER A 706 2.63 -4.93 14.63
CA SER A 706 1.16 -4.85 14.64
C SER A 706 0.61 -4.06 15.82
N ASN A 707 1.20 -4.21 17.00
CA ASN A 707 0.84 -3.49 18.21
C ASN A 707 1.17 -1.99 18.07
N THR A 708 2.33 -1.67 17.50
CA THR A 708 2.73 -0.28 17.22
C THR A 708 1.73 0.37 16.26
N VAL A 709 1.34 -0.31 15.18
CA VAL A 709 0.31 0.19 14.27
C VAL A 709 -1.05 0.36 14.97
N ALA A 710 -1.43 -0.58 15.85
CA ALA A 710 -2.64 -0.44 16.66
C ALA A 710 -2.60 0.83 17.51
N PHE A 711 -1.47 1.11 18.17
CA PHE A 711 -1.26 2.35 18.92
C PHE A 711 -1.33 3.60 18.04
N LEU A 712 -0.66 3.61 16.88
CA LEU A 712 -0.68 4.77 15.97
C LEU A 712 -2.10 5.16 15.55
N LYS A 713 -3.00 4.19 15.39
CA LYS A 713 -4.42 4.43 15.09
C LYS A 713 -5.17 5.10 16.24
N THR A 714 -4.69 4.97 17.48
CA THR A 714 -5.27 5.66 18.66
C THR A 714 -4.97 7.16 18.67
N LEU A 715 -4.03 7.64 17.83
CA LEU A 715 -3.71 9.05 17.64
C LEU A 715 -4.64 9.75 16.63
N THR A 716 -5.64 9.04 16.08
CA THR A 716 -6.64 9.60 15.18
C THR A 716 -7.82 10.16 15.97
N ASP A 717 -8.07 11.46 15.82
CA ASP A 717 -9.20 12.14 16.44
C ASP A 717 -10.52 11.80 15.72
N GLU A 718 -11.54 11.39 16.47
CA GLU A 718 -12.85 11.03 15.92
C GLU A 718 -13.60 12.24 15.33
N ARG A 719 -13.18 13.48 15.62
CA ARG A 719 -13.67 14.66 14.92
C ARG A 719 -13.06 14.76 13.53
N VAL A 720 -11.78 14.43 13.37
CA VAL A 720 -11.12 14.35 12.06
C VAL A 720 -11.73 13.25 11.22
N ARG A 721 -11.84 12.02 11.77
CA ARG A 721 -12.43 10.88 11.06
C ARG A 721 -13.83 11.18 10.54
N HIS A 722 -14.65 11.88 11.32
CA HIS A 722 -16.01 12.24 10.95
C HIS A 722 -16.16 13.66 10.39
N GLN A 723 -15.06 14.37 10.12
CA GLN A 723 -15.08 15.73 9.56
C GLN A 723 -15.98 16.69 10.37
N ARG A 724 -16.02 16.51 11.70
CA ARG A 724 -16.77 17.36 12.63
C ARG A 724 -16.00 18.64 12.89
N ALA A 725 -16.71 19.69 13.29
CA ALA A 725 -16.08 20.97 13.64
C ALA A 725 -14.90 20.77 14.62
N PRO A 726 -13.75 21.41 14.37
CA PRO A 726 -13.51 22.46 13.36
C PRO A 726 -13.11 21.96 11.96
N PHE A 727 -13.15 20.65 11.69
CA PHE A 727 -12.73 20.03 10.43
C PHE A 727 -13.84 19.93 9.37
N ASP A 728 -15.00 20.53 9.64
CA ASP A 728 -16.10 20.66 8.69
C ASP A 728 -15.71 21.57 7.51
N HIS A 729 -16.28 21.37 6.34
CA HIS A 729 -15.81 22.03 5.13
C HIS A 729 -16.87 22.25 4.03
N PRO A 730 -16.67 23.26 3.16
CA PRO A 730 -17.42 23.40 1.91
C PRO A 730 -17.30 22.18 0.99
N GLU A 731 -18.26 22.04 0.08
CA GLU A 731 -18.16 21.14 -1.07
C GLU A 731 -16.90 21.43 -1.89
N ILE A 732 -16.30 20.41 -2.49
CA ILE A 732 -15.21 20.60 -3.45
C ILE A 732 -15.25 19.55 -4.56
N PHE A 733 -14.87 19.94 -5.77
CA PHE A 733 -14.66 19.01 -6.88
C PHE A 733 -13.15 18.88 -7.12
N VAL A 734 -12.62 17.69 -6.93
CA VAL A 734 -11.18 17.41 -7.07
C VAL A 734 -10.91 16.64 -8.35
N PRO A 735 -9.83 16.94 -9.10
CA PRO A 735 -9.46 16.14 -10.25
C PRO A 735 -9.21 14.67 -9.89
N ASN A 736 -9.64 13.75 -10.74
CA ASN A 736 -9.49 12.31 -10.53
C ASN A 736 -9.02 11.61 -11.81
N GLY A 737 -7.97 12.18 -12.41
CA GLY A 737 -7.43 11.76 -13.70
C GLY A 737 -8.33 12.15 -14.88
N HIS A 738 -8.21 11.35 -15.94
CA HIS A 738 -8.72 11.66 -17.27
C HIS A 738 -9.39 10.43 -17.90
N PRO A 739 -10.48 10.61 -18.66
CA PRO A 739 -11.01 9.59 -19.56
C PRO A 739 -9.98 9.21 -20.63
N THR A 740 -9.97 7.95 -21.04
CA THR A 740 -9.06 7.44 -22.07
C THR A 740 -9.77 7.19 -23.40
N THR A 741 -8.99 7.20 -24.49
CA THR A 741 -9.50 6.96 -25.83
C THR A 741 -9.90 5.50 -25.98
N MET A 742 -11.06 5.22 -26.58
CA MET A 742 -11.50 3.84 -26.80
C MET A 742 -10.46 3.03 -27.59
N GLY A 743 -10.00 1.92 -27.00
CA GLY A 743 -9.00 1.03 -27.58
C GLY A 743 -7.55 1.39 -27.26
N ASP A 744 -7.30 2.48 -26.52
CA ASP A 744 -5.97 2.83 -26.01
C ASP A 744 -6.05 3.46 -24.60
N PRO A 745 -5.89 2.65 -23.53
CA PRO A 745 -5.97 3.13 -22.15
C PRO A 745 -4.81 4.05 -21.76
N SER A 746 -3.76 4.19 -22.59
CA SER A 746 -2.62 5.06 -22.32
C SER A 746 -2.83 6.50 -22.83
N CYS A 747 -3.79 6.71 -23.73
CA CYS A 747 -4.04 8.01 -24.34
C CYS A 747 -5.29 8.68 -23.73
N PRO A 748 -5.15 9.81 -23.01
CA PRO A 748 -6.30 10.57 -22.54
C PRO A 748 -7.06 11.20 -23.72
N VAL A 749 -8.36 11.42 -23.53
CA VAL A 749 -9.20 12.12 -24.51
C VAL A 749 -8.84 13.60 -24.53
N ASP A 750 -8.54 14.14 -25.71
CA ASP A 750 -8.30 15.57 -25.92
C ASP A 750 -9.62 16.36 -25.88
N ASP A 751 -9.67 17.45 -25.13
CA ASP A 751 -10.81 18.37 -25.07
C ASP A 751 -10.95 19.27 -26.32
N GLY A 752 -10.03 19.13 -27.28
CA GLY A 752 -9.95 19.87 -28.53
C GLY A 752 -9.00 21.07 -28.47
N THR A 753 -8.36 21.30 -27.33
CA THR A 753 -7.35 22.35 -27.14
C THR A 753 -5.93 21.80 -27.07
N GLY A 754 -5.76 20.48 -26.98
CA GLY A 754 -4.51 19.80 -26.68
C GLY A 754 -4.39 19.43 -25.20
N LYS A 755 -5.41 19.73 -24.39
CA LYS A 755 -5.51 19.40 -22.96
C LYS A 755 -6.41 18.16 -22.79
N ALA A 756 -6.08 17.31 -21.82
CA ALA A 756 -6.90 16.17 -21.47
C ALA A 756 -8.23 16.61 -20.85
N THR A 757 -9.32 15.96 -21.25
CA THR A 757 -10.61 16.08 -20.55
C THR A 757 -10.49 15.62 -19.10
N GLU A 758 -11.22 16.26 -18.20
CA GLU A 758 -11.11 16.04 -16.75
C GLU A 758 -12.20 15.07 -16.27
N ASP A 759 -11.82 14.08 -15.46
CA ASP A 759 -12.74 13.41 -14.53
C ASP A 759 -12.67 14.15 -13.19
N LEU A 760 -13.81 14.57 -12.65
CA LEU A 760 -13.89 15.24 -11.35
C LEU A 760 -14.57 14.33 -10.33
N LEU A 761 -13.94 14.17 -9.18
CA LEU A 761 -14.54 13.54 -8.00
C LEU A 761 -15.24 14.62 -7.17
N HIS A 762 -16.52 14.42 -6.91
CA HIS A 762 -17.31 15.30 -6.06
C HIS A 762 -17.15 14.89 -4.59
N ILE A 763 -16.64 15.82 -3.77
CA ILE A 763 -16.57 15.71 -2.32
C ILE A 763 -17.66 16.60 -1.73
N PRO A 764 -18.74 16.02 -1.15
CA PRO A 764 -19.83 16.80 -0.59
C PRO A 764 -19.37 17.72 0.54
N GLY A 765 -20.04 18.87 0.69
CA GLY A 765 -19.85 19.71 1.87
C GLY A 765 -20.29 19.00 3.15
N VAL A 766 -19.58 19.25 4.23
CA VAL A 766 -19.85 18.68 5.56
C VAL A 766 -20.04 19.82 6.55
N GLY A 767 -21.17 19.82 7.24
CA GLY A 767 -21.47 20.76 8.31
C GLY A 767 -20.82 20.40 9.65
N ALA A 768 -20.98 21.26 10.66
CA ALA A 768 -20.33 21.10 11.96
C ALA A 768 -20.62 19.76 12.67
N THR A 769 -21.76 19.10 12.38
CA THR A 769 -22.11 17.80 12.96
C THR A 769 -21.32 16.62 12.39
N GLY A 770 -20.57 16.83 11.30
CA GLY A 770 -19.76 15.82 10.64
C GLY A 770 -20.51 15.00 9.59
N GLY A 771 -19.73 14.20 8.86
CA GLY A 771 -20.16 13.35 7.76
C GLY A 771 -19.77 11.88 7.96
N THR A 772 -19.68 11.17 6.83
CA THR A 772 -19.22 9.78 6.79
C THR A 772 -17.79 9.66 7.31
N ALA A 773 -17.47 8.54 7.96
CA ALA A 773 -16.10 8.27 8.40
C ALA A 773 -15.14 8.24 7.21
N LEU A 774 -13.99 8.90 7.36
CA LEU A 774 -12.88 8.82 6.43
C LEU A 774 -12.19 7.47 6.55
N GLU A 775 -11.85 6.90 5.39
CA GLU A 775 -11.13 5.62 5.28
C GLU A 775 -9.62 5.84 5.06
N PRO A 776 -8.76 4.92 5.51
CA PRO A 776 -7.32 4.97 5.26
C PRO A 776 -6.99 4.73 3.78
N PHE A 777 -5.83 5.21 3.31
CA PHE A 777 -5.41 5.12 1.91
C PHE A 777 -5.46 3.70 1.32
N HIS A 778 -4.92 2.70 2.04
CA HIS A 778 -4.93 1.31 1.58
C HIS A 778 -6.32 0.73 1.34
N ALA A 779 -7.37 1.27 1.97
CA ALA A 779 -8.75 0.86 1.69
C ALA A 779 -9.22 1.27 0.28
N GLN A 780 -8.56 2.25 -0.34
CA GLN A 780 -8.81 2.67 -1.72
C GLN A 780 -8.08 1.79 -2.72
N LEU A 781 -6.89 1.31 -2.34
CA LEU A 781 -6.10 0.36 -3.12
C LEU A 781 -6.67 -1.06 -3.09
N ALA A 782 -7.55 -1.34 -2.12
CA ALA A 782 -8.21 -2.64 -2.02
C ALA A 782 -8.89 -2.94 -3.36
N PRO A 783 -8.59 -4.09 -3.99
CA PRO A 783 -9.30 -4.48 -5.19
C PRO A 783 -10.79 -4.46 -4.89
N ALA A 784 -11.58 -3.96 -5.83
CA ALA A 784 -13.02 -3.86 -5.71
C ALA A 784 -13.62 -5.16 -5.13
N LEU A 785 -13.12 -6.32 -5.57
CA LEU A 785 -13.39 -7.61 -4.95
C LEU A 785 -12.29 -8.08 -3.99
N ALA A 786 -12.66 -8.27 -2.72
CA ALA A 786 -11.91 -9.06 -1.76
C ALA A 786 -12.00 -10.54 -2.13
N ILE A 787 -10.96 -11.05 -2.79
CA ILE A 787 -10.72 -12.48 -2.97
C ILE A 787 -10.12 -12.98 -1.66
N GLY A 788 -10.78 -13.91 -0.97
CA GLY A 788 -10.12 -14.56 0.19
C GLY A 788 -8.85 -15.25 -0.30
N SER A 789 -7.72 -15.12 0.44
CA SER A 789 -6.38 -15.66 0.15
C SER A 789 -6.22 -16.15 -1.29
N GLN A 790 -5.67 -15.31 -2.17
CA GLN A 790 -5.35 -15.61 -3.57
C GLN A 790 -4.99 -17.09 -3.72
N PRO A 791 -5.87 -17.92 -4.32
CA PRO A 791 -5.61 -19.34 -4.43
C PRO A 791 -4.64 -19.53 -5.60
N ASN A 792 -3.36 -19.27 -5.38
CA ASN A 792 -2.33 -19.53 -6.36
C ASN A 792 -2.11 -21.04 -6.47
N GLY A 793 -2.09 -21.55 -7.71
CA GLY A 793 -1.86 -22.97 -8.00
C GLY A 793 -3.11 -23.84 -7.88
N LEU A 794 -4.29 -23.32 -8.24
CA LEU A 794 -5.47 -24.16 -8.40
C LEU A 794 -5.27 -25.15 -9.55
N ILE A 795 -5.50 -26.43 -9.29
CA ILE A 795 -5.35 -27.50 -10.28
C ILE A 795 -6.71 -28.18 -10.46
N ILE A 796 -7.20 -28.19 -11.69
CA ILE A 796 -8.35 -28.97 -12.13
C ILE A 796 -7.87 -30.09 -13.06
N PHE A 797 -8.69 -31.13 -13.21
CA PHE A 797 -8.39 -32.27 -14.08
C PHE A 797 -9.55 -32.46 -15.05
N GLU A 798 -9.26 -32.46 -16.34
CA GLU A 798 -10.26 -32.66 -17.41
C GLU A 798 -10.97 -34.00 -17.27
N ALA A 799 -10.21 -35.06 -17.01
CA ALA A 799 -10.69 -36.44 -16.89
C ALA A 799 -11.63 -36.69 -15.69
N ASN A 800 -11.83 -35.70 -14.81
CA ASN A 800 -12.60 -35.87 -13.59
C ASN A 800 -13.38 -34.60 -13.22
N GLU A 801 -14.55 -34.42 -13.85
CA GLU A 801 -15.51 -33.36 -13.52
C GLU A 801 -15.96 -33.31 -12.04
N SER A 802 -15.70 -34.37 -11.27
CA SER A 802 -15.98 -34.42 -9.82
C SER A 802 -14.93 -33.66 -8.99
N TYR A 803 -13.74 -33.42 -9.55
CA TYR A 803 -12.69 -32.62 -8.95
C TYR A 803 -12.93 -31.15 -9.34
N ALA A 804 -13.45 -30.38 -8.40
CA ALA A 804 -13.71 -28.96 -8.56
C ALA A 804 -12.85 -28.20 -7.55
N VAL A 805 -12.28 -27.08 -7.98
CA VAL A 805 -11.64 -26.13 -7.07
C VAL A 805 -12.65 -25.04 -6.73
N THR A 806 -12.62 -24.60 -5.48
CA THR A 806 -13.51 -23.52 -5.03
C THR A 806 -12.71 -22.43 -4.34
N PHE A 807 -13.09 -21.19 -4.59
CA PHE A 807 -12.59 -20.02 -3.87
C PHE A 807 -13.74 -19.07 -3.55
N ASN A 808 -13.50 -18.09 -2.69
CA ASN A 808 -14.53 -17.16 -2.25
C ASN A 808 -14.20 -15.73 -2.66
N VAL A 809 -15.22 -15.01 -3.12
CA VAL A 809 -15.17 -13.58 -3.46
C VAL A 809 -16.24 -12.81 -2.69
N ALA A 810 -15.90 -11.64 -2.18
CA ALA A 810 -16.81 -10.64 -1.64
C ALA A 810 -16.38 -9.26 -2.15
N LEU A 811 -17.20 -8.22 -2.02
CA LEU A 811 -16.69 -6.86 -2.21
C LEU A 811 -15.80 -6.48 -1.02
N ALA A 812 -14.74 -5.71 -1.27
CA ALA A 812 -13.85 -5.24 -0.20
C ALA A 812 -14.43 -4.08 0.61
N LYS A 813 -15.38 -3.34 0.02
CA LYS A 813 -16.05 -2.18 0.63
C LYS A 813 -17.54 -2.15 0.24
N PRO A 814 -18.41 -1.50 1.03
CA PRO A 814 -19.83 -1.37 0.70
C PRO A 814 -20.03 -0.59 -0.61
N PRO A 815 -20.86 -1.06 -1.56
CA PRO A 815 -21.28 -0.27 -2.70
C PRO A 815 -22.51 0.59 -2.34
N HIS A 816 -22.68 1.73 -3.03
CA HIS A 816 -23.88 2.58 -2.88
C HIS A 816 -25.04 2.14 -3.79
N ALA A 817 -24.80 1.20 -4.71
CA ALA A 817 -25.78 0.59 -5.59
C ALA A 817 -25.46 -0.90 -5.81
N ASP A 818 -26.34 -1.63 -6.48
CA ASP A 818 -26.09 -3.03 -6.82
C ASP A 818 -24.92 -3.17 -7.81
N VAL A 819 -24.02 -4.12 -7.54
CA VAL A 819 -22.86 -4.47 -8.37
C VAL A 819 -23.07 -5.87 -8.95
N LEU A 820 -23.24 -5.95 -10.27
CA LEU A 820 -23.35 -7.22 -11.01
C LEU A 820 -22.00 -7.55 -11.64
N VAL A 821 -21.43 -8.70 -11.30
CA VAL A 821 -20.14 -9.21 -11.78
C VAL A 821 -20.38 -10.45 -12.63
N LYS A 822 -19.99 -10.43 -13.90
CA LYS A 822 -19.99 -11.61 -14.79
C LYS A 822 -18.60 -12.22 -14.85
N LEU A 823 -18.51 -13.55 -14.72
CA LEU A 823 -17.26 -14.29 -14.71
C LEU A 823 -17.00 -15.02 -16.02
N GLY A 824 -15.73 -15.12 -16.39
CA GLY A 824 -15.25 -15.83 -17.57
C GLY A 824 -14.06 -16.75 -17.25
N VAL A 825 -13.92 -17.79 -18.06
CA VAL A 825 -12.78 -18.73 -18.11
C VAL A 825 -12.60 -19.17 -19.56
N ASP A 826 -11.47 -19.83 -19.88
CA ASP A 826 -11.40 -20.57 -21.13
C ASP A 826 -12.40 -21.73 -21.10
N GLN A 827 -13.34 -21.72 -22.04
CA GLN A 827 -14.47 -22.65 -22.08
C GLN A 827 -14.11 -24.01 -22.69
N SER A 828 -12.96 -24.14 -23.38
CA SER A 828 -12.45 -25.48 -23.73
C SER A 828 -11.96 -26.21 -22.49
N GLU A 829 -11.32 -25.48 -21.58
CA GLU A 829 -10.62 -26.04 -20.40
C GLU A 829 -11.54 -26.21 -19.19
N ALA A 830 -12.44 -25.25 -18.98
CA ALA A 830 -13.17 -25.16 -17.72
C ALA A 830 -14.56 -24.53 -17.83
N ARG A 831 -15.33 -24.72 -16.75
CA ARG A 831 -16.55 -23.97 -16.45
C ARG A 831 -16.48 -23.34 -15.07
N VAL A 832 -16.97 -22.12 -14.94
CA VAL A 832 -17.07 -21.37 -13.69
C VAL A 832 -18.53 -21.27 -13.23
N LEU A 833 -18.79 -21.48 -11.94
CA LEU A 833 -20.13 -21.45 -11.36
C LEU A 833 -20.13 -20.77 -9.97
N PRO A 834 -21.04 -19.81 -9.71
CA PRO A 834 -21.89 -19.14 -10.70
C PRO A 834 -21.05 -18.33 -11.70
N ASP A 835 -21.59 -18.11 -12.90
CA ASP A 835 -21.04 -17.25 -13.94
C ASP A 835 -21.48 -15.78 -13.80
N GLU A 836 -22.44 -15.51 -12.92
CA GLU A 836 -22.84 -14.16 -12.53
C GLU A 836 -23.01 -14.05 -11.00
N ILE A 837 -22.54 -12.95 -10.42
CA ILE A 837 -22.63 -12.63 -9.01
C ILE A 837 -23.27 -11.25 -8.84
N LEU A 838 -24.24 -11.16 -7.94
CA LEU A 838 -24.84 -9.89 -7.54
C LEU A 838 -24.43 -9.56 -6.10
N PHE A 839 -23.92 -8.36 -5.89
CA PHE A 839 -23.71 -7.77 -4.57
C PHE A 839 -24.59 -6.55 -4.41
N SER A 840 -25.27 -6.44 -3.28
CA SER A 840 -26.06 -5.28 -2.90
C SER A 840 -25.37 -4.49 -1.78
N PRO A 841 -25.78 -3.23 -1.53
CA PRO A 841 -25.31 -2.47 -0.36
C PRO A 841 -25.51 -3.19 1.00
N GLU A 842 -26.42 -4.18 1.07
CA GLU A 842 -26.75 -4.90 2.30
C GLU A 842 -25.95 -6.22 2.48
N ASP A 843 -25.41 -6.79 1.41
CA ASP A 843 -24.78 -8.13 1.42
C ASP A 843 -23.41 -8.21 0.72
N TRP A 844 -22.82 -7.05 0.41
CA TRP A 844 -21.51 -6.92 -0.22
C TRP A 844 -20.37 -7.71 0.46
N PHE A 845 -20.41 -7.79 1.80
CA PHE A 845 -19.44 -8.49 2.63
C PHE A 845 -19.67 -10.01 2.68
N VAL A 846 -20.79 -10.50 2.14
CA VAL A 846 -21.12 -11.92 2.14
C VAL A 846 -20.31 -12.62 1.06
N ARG A 847 -19.37 -13.46 1.49
CA ARG A 847 -18.54 -14.30 0.62
C ARG A 847 -19.40 -15.21 -0.27
N ARG A 848 -19.18 -15.10 -1.58
CA ARG A 848 -19.77 -15.91 -2.64
C ARG A 848 -18.76 -16.96 -3.06
N THR A 849 -19.16 -18.22 -3.03
CA THR A 849 -18.28 -19.33 -3.43
C THR A 849 -18.33 -19.53 -4.93
N ILE A 850 -17.16 -19.46 -5.57
CA ILE A 850 -16.93 -19.75 -6.98
C ILE A 850 -16.38 -21.15 -7.09
N THR A 851 -16.88 -21.90 -8.05
CA THR A 851 -16.48 -23.26 -8.36
C THR A 851 -15.97 -23.32 -9.78
N VAL A 852 -14.71 -23.73 -9.96
CA VAL A 852 -14.13 -24.00 -11.28
C VAL A 852 -14.02 -25.51 -11.47
N ARG A 853 -14.45 -26.00 -12.63
CA ARG A 853 -14.43 -27.43 -12.99
C ARG A 853 -13.80 -27.64 -14.36
N GLY A 854 -12.91 -28.62 -14.45
CA GLY A 854 -12.33 -29.05 -15.72
C GLY A 854 -13.39 -29.57 -16.70
N VAL A 855 -13.14 -29.33 -17.98
CA VAL A 855 -13.94 -29.79 -19.13
C VAL A 855 -13.02 -30.67 -19.98
N GLU A 856 -13.38 -31.94 -20.18
CA GLU A 856 -12.66 -32.82 -21.10
C GLU A 856 -13.03 -32.46 -22.53
N ASP A 857 -12.07 -31.94 -23.28
CA ASP A 857 -12.23 -31.53 -24.67
C ASP A 857 -11.88 -32.65 -25.67
N GLY A 858 -11.19 -33.70 -25.21
CA GLY A 858 -10.79 -34.89 -25.95
C GLY A 858 -9.57 -34.71 -26.86
N VAL A 859 -8.79 -33.63 -26.66
CA VAL A 859 -7.58 -33.32 -27.42
C VAL A 859 -6.37 -33.33 -26.47
N PRO A 860 -5.34 -34.16 -26.73
CA PRO A 860 -4.10 -34.07 -25.96
C PRO A 860 -3.31 -32.84 -26.39
N ASP A 861 -3.49 -31.72 -25.71
CA ASP A 861 -2.80 -30.45 -25.93
C ASP A 861 -1.85 -30.07 -24.78
N GLY A 862 -1.80 -30.88 -23.72
CA GLY A 862 -0.95 -30.69 -22.55
C GLY A 862 -1.54 -29.71 -21.54
N ASN A 863 -0.92 -29.60 -20.36
CA ASN A 863 -1.48 -28.75 -19.31
C ASN A 863 -1.56 -27.28 -19.75
N ILE A 864 -2.76 -26.69 -19.67
CA ILE A 864 -3.02 -25.29 -20.00
C ILE A 864 -3.22 -24.49 -18.71
N ASN A 865 -2.56 -23.34 -18.62
CA ASN A 865 -2.82 -22.34 -17.59
C ASN A 865 -3.76 -21.27 -18.16
N PHE A 866 -4.81 -20.93 -17.42
CA PHE A 866 -5.74 -19.86 -17.76
C PHE A 866 -6.18 -19.11 -16.50
N GLU A 867 -6.76 -17.93 -16.70
CA GLU A 867 -7.27 -17.08 -15.62
C GLU A 867 -8.80 -17.17 -15.53
N VAL A 868 -9.32 -17.12 -14.30
CA VAL A 868 -10.72 -16.77 -14.04
C VAL A 868 -10.81 -15.26 -14.01
N VAL A 869 -11.59 -14.66 -14.91
CA VAL A 869 -11.63 -13.20 -15.11
C VAL A 869 -13.04 -12.62 -14.89
N MET A 870 -13.14 -11.31 -14.69
CA MET A 870 -14.40 -10.58 -14.81
C MET A 870 -14.62 -10.17 -16.27
N LEU A 871 -15.72 -10.61 -16.87
CA LEU A 871 -16.10 -10.25 -18.25
C LEU A 871 -16.81 -8.89 -18.31
N GLU A 872 -17.59 -8.57 -17.28
CA GLU A 872 -18.39 -7.36 -17.21
C GLU A 872 -18.70 -7.08 -15.74
N VAL A 873 -18.46 -5.86 -15.30
CA VAL A 873 -18.98 -5.34 -14.04
C VAL A 873 -19.90 -4.18 -14.35
N SER A 874 -21.15 -4.24 -13.88
CA SER A 874 -22.14 -3.18 -14.09
C SER A 874 -22.73 -2.70 -12.77
N SER A 875 -22.81 -1.38 -12.59
CA SER A 875 -23.34 -0.74 -11.38
C SER A 875 -23.84 0.69 -11.66
N GLN A 876 -24.77 1.19 -10.83
CA GLN A 876 -25.10 2.63 -10.79
C GLN A 876 -24.14 3.43 -9.91
N ASP A 877 -23.28 2.74 -9.15
CA ASP A 877 -22.18 3.34 -8.41
C ASP A 877 -20.94 3.35 -9.30
N LEU A 878 -20.54 4.54 -9.75
CA LEU A 878 -19.43 4.75 -10.70
C LEU A 878 -18.08 4.28 -10.17
N ALA A 879 -17.94 4.08 -8.86
CA ALA A 879 -16.74 3.46 -8.28
C ALA A 879 -16.60 1.98 -8.64
N TRP A 880 -17.65 1.34 -9.17
CA TRP A 880 -17.73 -0.09 -9.47
C TRP A 880 -17.99 -0.42 -10.94
N ASP A 881 -18.55 0.50 -11.71
CA ASP A 881 -18.94 0.26 -13.10
C ASP A 881 -17.71 0.10 -14.01
N GLY A 882 -17.69 -0.95 -14.84
CA GLY A 882 -16.61 -1.18 -15.81
C GLY A 882 -15.28 -1.67 -15.24
N LEU A 883 -15.26 -2.17 -14.00
CA LEU A 883 -14.06 -2.73 -13.38
C LEU A 883 -13.60 -4.05 -14.04
N GLU A 884 -12.28 -4.22 -14.15
CA GLU A 884 -11.64 -5.43 -14.66
C GLU A 884 -10.62 -5.94 -13.63
N GLN A 885 -10.65 -7.24 -13.32
CA GLN A 885 -9.72 -7.88 -12.39
C GLN A 885 -9.68 -9.41 -12.61
N ASP A 886 -8.48 -9.98 -12.56
CA ASP A 886 -8.27 -11.44 -12.54
C ASP A 886 -8.49 -12.00 -11.13
N LEU A 887 -9.22 -13.12 -11.05
CA LEU A 887 -9.69 -13.70 -9.80
C LEU A 887 -8.86 -14.89 -9.30
N ALA A 888 -8.38 -15.73 -10.21
CA ALA A 888 -7.60 -16.91 -9.86
C ALA A 888 -6.90 -17.49 -11.10
N SER A 889 -5.64 -17.88 -10.92
CA SER A 889 -4.90 -18.66 -11.90
C SER A 889 -5.14 -20.15 -11.73
N VAL A 890 -5.53 -20.83 -12.80
CA VAL A 890 -5.93 -22.24 -12.81
C VAL A 890 -5.13 -23.01 -13.85
N MET A 891 -4.57 -24.15 -13.44
CA MET A 891 -3.98 -25.14 -14.35
C MET A 891 -5.00 -26.24 -14.63
N SER A 892 -5.39 -26.38 -15.89
CA SER A 892 -6.02 -27.61 -16.40
C SER A 892 -4.96 -28.67 -16.62
N VAL A 893 -5.12 -29.83 -15.99
CA VAL A 893 -4.27 -31.00 -16.25
C VAL A 893 -4.94 -31.86 -17.30
N ASP A 894 -4.29 -31.92 -18.45
CA ASP A 894 -4.68 -32.70 -19.63
C ASP A 894 -4.88 -34.17 -19.24
N SER A 895 -5.98 -34.75 -19.71
CA SER A 895 -6.30 -36.16 -19.52
C SER A 895 -5.33 -37.10 -20.25
N GLY A 896 -4.61 -36.58 -21.26
CA GLY A 896 -3.75 -37.29 -22.20
C GLY A 896 -4.53 -38.26 -23.10
N LYS A 897 -5.86 -38.17 -23.16
CA LYS A 897 -6.70 -39.10 -23.91
C LYS A 897 -7.06 -38.53 -25.27
N LEU A 898 -6.56 -39.16 -26.32
CA LEU A 898 -7.06 -38.95 -27.68
C LEU A 898 -8.35 -39.78 -27.89
N HIS A 899 -9.48 -39.10 -28.06
CA HIS A 899 -10.75 -39.75 -28.40
C HIS A 899 -10.83 -40.01 -29.92
N GLN A 900 -10.93 -41.29 -30.33
CA GLN A 900 -11.12 -41.71 -31.72
C GLN A 900 -12.54 -42.23 -31.92
N ILE A 901 -13.25 -41.68 -32.91
CA ILE A 901 -14.66 -41.99 -33.20
C ILE A 901 -14.81 -42.32 -34.68
N PHE A 902 -15.45 -43.45 -34.97
CA PHE A 902 -15.76 -43.91 -36.33
C PHE A 902 -17.26 -44.09 -36.48
N ASP A 903 -17.87 -43.24 -37.31
CA ASP A 903 -19.28 -43.29 -37.66
C ASP A 903 -19.46 -43.98 -39.02
N LEU A 904 -20.11 -45.14 -39.03
CA LEU A 904 -20.31 -45.99 -40.21
C LEU A 904 -21.81 -46.09 -40.50
N GLU A 905 -22.28 -45.33 -41.48
CA GLU A 905 -23.68 -45.39 -41.91
C GLU A 905 -23.95 -46.69 -42.66
N ALA A 906 -25.07 -47.36 -42.37
CA ALA A 906 -25.34 -48.69 -42.87
C ALA A 906 -25.36 -48.73 -44.41
N GLU A 907 -26.01 -47.76 -45.05
CA GLU A 907 -26.13 -47.69 -46.51
C GLU A 907 -24.81 -47.55 -47.27
N ASP A 908 -23.72 -47.17 -46.60
CA ASP A 908 -22.39 -47.02 -47.20
C ASP A 908 -21.62 -48.37 -47.26
N ALA A 909 -22.17 -49.45 -46.69
CA ALA A 909 -21.54 -50.77 -46.77
C ALA A 909 -21.58 -51.41 -48.16
N ALA A 910 -20.56 -52.24 -48.44
CA ALA A 910 -20.59 -53.15 -49.56
C ALA A 910 -21.54 -54.32 -49.28
N LEU A 911 -22.63 -54.44 -50.06
CA LEU A 911 -23.70 -55.42 -49.83
C LEU A 911 -23.66 -56.62 -50.78
N THR A 912 -24.09 -57.77 -50.27
CA THR A 912 -24.43 -58.96 -51.07
C THR A 912 -25.87 -59.40 -50.82
N ALA A 913 -26.56 -59.86 -51.87
CA ALA A 913 -27.94 -60.34 -51.76
C ALA A 913 -28.06 -61.51 -50.76
N PRO A 914 -29.12 -61.58 -49.92
CA PRO A 914 -30.36 -60.79 -50.01
C PRO A 914 -30.39 -59.46 -49.23
N MET A 915 -29.28 -58.96 -48.66
CA MET A 915 -29.27 -57.65 -48.00
C MET A 915 -29.48 -56.53 -49.03
N VAL A 916 -30.37 -55.59 -48.72
CA VAL A 916 -30.66 -54.44 -49.57
C VAL A 916 -30.77 -53.16 -48.73
N VAL A 917 -30.43 -52.02 -49.35
CA VAL A 917 -30.73 -50.72 -48.78
C VAL A 917 -32.21 -50.39 -49.03
N VAL A 918 -32.92 -49.98 -47.99
CA VAL A 918 -34.31 -49.52 -48.04
C VAL A 918 -34.37 -48.11 -47.48
N ALA A 919 -35.17 -47.24 -48.11
CA ALA A 919 -35.43 -45.91 -47.59
C ALA A 919 -36.32 -46.00 -46.33
N ASP A 920 -35.86 -45.41 -45.23
CA ASP A 920 -36.63 -45.21 -44.00
C ASP A 920 -36.31 -43.81 -43.47
N MET A 921 -37.24 -42.86 -43.59
CA MET A 921 -37.04 -41.47 -43.18
C MET A 921 -36.78 -41.29 -41.67
N THR A 922 -36.94 -42.35 -40.87
CA THR A 922 -36.65 -42.34 -39.43
C THR A 922 -35.24 -42.86 -39.09
N ALA A 923 -34.53 -43.40 -40.07
CA ALA A 923 -33.12 -43.80 -40.04
C ALA A 923 -32.20 -42.58 -40.26
N SER A 924 -30.92 -42.64 -39.86
CA SER A 924 -29.96 -41.60 -40.23
C SER A 924 -29.82 -41.55 -41.76
N LYS A 925 -29.68 -40.33 -42.31
CA LYS A 925 -29.66 -40.06 -43.76
C LYS A 925 -30.79 -40.69 -44.60
N ALA A 926 -31.90 -41.08 -43.96
CA ALA A 926 -33.09 -41.67 -44.57
C ALA A 926 -32.89 -43.03 -45.28
N GLY A 927 -31.82 -43.77 -44.97
CA GLY A 927 -31.54 -45.10 -45.52
C GLY A 927 -31.22 -46.12 -44.41
N CYS A 928 -31.47 -47.40 -44.66
CA CYS A 928 -31.05 -48.47 -43.75
C CYS A 928 -30.83 -49.78 -44.53
N ILE A 929 -30.04 -50.70 -43.98
CA ILE A 929 -29.93 -52.07 -44.51
C ILE A 929 -30.96 -52.96 -43.84
N VAL A 930 -31.75 -53.66 -44.65
CA VAL A 930 -32.67 -54.71 -44.20
C VAL A 930 -32.49 -55.94 -45.08
N VAL A 931 -32.74 -57.13 -44.51
CA VAL A 931 -32.99 -58.32 -45.32
C VAL A 931 -34.48 -58.47 -45.54
N PRO A 932 -34.99 -58.46 -46.78
CA PRO A 932 -36.44 -58.50 -47.04
C PRO A 932 -37.10 -59.74 -46.40
N GLU A 933 -38.29 -59.56 -45.84
CA GLU A 933 -39.05 -60.67 -45.24
C GLU A 933 -39.27 -61.81 -46.25
N GLY A 934 -38.96 -63.04 -45.85
CA GLY A 934 -39.12 -64.24 -46.68
C GLY A 934 -37.87 -64.65 -47.48
N SER A 935 -36.72 -64.03 -47.21
CA SER A 935 -35.41 -64.36 -47.80
C SER A 935 -34.71 -65.56 -47.12
N GLY A 936 -35.20 -66.00 -45.95
CA GLY A 936 -34.71 -67.12 -45.16
C GLY A 936 -33.69 -66.71 -44.08
N ASN A 937 -33.92 -67.16 -42.84
CA ASN A 937 -33.00 -66.98 -41.72
C ASN A 937 -31.73 -67.84 -41.89
N SER A 938 -30.55 -67.27 -41.65
CA SER A 938 -29.27 -67.99 -41.73
C SER A 938 -28.80 -68.44 -40.36
N GLN A 939 -28.69 -69.76 -40.16
CA GLN A 939 -28.11 -70.32 -38.93
C GLN A 939 -26.58 -70.31 -38.91
N PHE A 940 -25.92 -70.06 -40.06
CA PHE A 940 -24.46 -70.07 -40.18
C PHE A 940 -23.96 -68.86 -41.00
N PRO A 941 -22.98 -68.09 -40.50
CA PRO A 941 -22.45 -66.94 -41.22
C PRO A 941 -21.51 -67.33 -42.36
N GLY A 942 -21.38 -66.46 -43.38
CA GLY A 942 -20.29 -66.55 -44.37
C GLY A 942 -20.68 -66.79 -45.83
N HIS A 943 -21.96 -66.96 -46.18
CA HIS A 943 -22.39 -67.19 -47.56
C HIS A 943 -23.64 -66.37 -47.94
N GLY A 944 -23.46 -65.33 -48.78
CA GLY A 944 -24.53 -64.38 -49.21
C GLY A 944 -25.01 -63.46 -48.09
N GLY A 945 -25.80 -62.42 -48.37
CA GLY A 945 -26.48 -61.61 -47.34
C GLY A 945 -25.54 -60.94 -46.33
N GLN A 946 -24.49 -60.28 -46.81
CA GLN A 946 -23.48 -59.59 -45.98
C GLN A 946 -23.40 -58.11 -46.30
N ALA A 947 -23.10 -57.31 -45.28
CA ALA A 947 -22.72 -55.91 -45.34
C ALA A 947 -21.31 -55.74 -44.75
N GLU A 948 -20.40 -55.14 -45.49
CA GLU A 948 -19.02 -54.91 -45.07
C GLU A 948 -18.71 -53.41 -44.99
N PHE A 949 -18.16 -52.99 -43.84
CA PHE A 949 -17.68 -51.64 -43.54
C PHE A 949 -16.18 -51.67 -43.30
N SER A 950 -15.49 -50.58 -43.61
CA SER A 950 -14.08 -50.39 -43.27
C SER A 950 -13.89 -49.09 -42.50
N PHE A 951 -13.00 -49.09 -41.51
CA PHE A 951 -12.58 -47.89 -40.78
C PHE A 951 -11.07 -47.93 -40.54
N ALA A 952 -10.43 -46.76 -40.44
CA ALA A 952 -8.98 -46.66 -40.31
C ALA A 952 -8.62 -46.10 -38.92
N VAL A 953 -7.87 -46.87 -38.15
CA VAL A 953 -7.28 -46.41 -36.89
C VAL A 953 -5.91 -45.84 -37.21
N GLU A 954 -5.75 -44.53 -37.08
CA GLU A 954 -4.52 -43.84 -37.52
C GLU A 954 -3.34 -44.09 -36.57
N THR A 955 -3.61 -44.14 -35.26
CA THR A 955 -2.62 -44.42 -34.21
C THR A 955 -3.25 -45.34 -33.16
N GLN A 956 -2.45 -46.25 -32.58
CA GLN A 956 -2.95 -47.22 -31.60
C GLN A 956 -3.36 -46.50 -30.30
N ALA A 957 -4.68 -46.35 -30.08
CA ALA A 957 -5.21 -45.76 -28.86
C ALA A 957 -4.95 -46.64 -27.63
N THR A 958 -4.69 -46.01 -26.48
CA THR A 958 -4.49 -46.67 -25.18
C THR A 958 -5.82 -47.01 -24.53
N GLY A 959 -6.54 -48.01 -25.04
CA GLY A 959 -7.77 -48.49 -24.37
C GLY A 959 -8.72 -49.29 -25.26
N PRO A 960 -9.75 -49.90 -24.64
CA PRO A 960 -10.75 -50.68 -25.36
C PRO A 960 -11.71 -49.78 -26.16
N PHE A 961 -11.83 -50.02 -27.46
CA PHE A 961 -12.92 -49.59 -28.29
C PHE A 961 -14.23 -50.30 -27.92
N PHE A 962 -15.32 -49.56 -28.09
CA PHE A 962 -16.70 -49.96 -27.90
C PHE A 962 -17.43 -49.76 -29.23
N ALA A 963 -18.25 -50.73 -29.62
CA ALA A 963 -19.07 -50.63 -30.82
C ALA A 963 -20.55 -50.68 -30.47
N TRP A 964 -21.30 -49.78 -31.07
CA TRP A 964 -22.75 -49.62 -30.92
C TRP A 964 -23.38 -49.53 -32.28
N ALA A 965 -24.64 -49.93 -32.40
CA ALA A 965 -25.37 -49.74 -33.63
C ALA A 965 -26.85 -49.49 -33.44
N ARG A 966 -27.40 -48.65 -34.31
CA ARG A 966 -28.82 -48.31 -34.34
C ARG A 966 -29.53 -49.38 -35.17
N THR A 967 -30.42 -50.11 -34.50
CA THR A 967 -31.08 -51.30 -35.06
C THR A 967 -32.57 -51.28 -34.80
N LYS A 968 -33.30 -52.08 -35.58
CA LYS A 968 -34.76 -52.20 -35.50
C LYS A 968 -35.16 -53.64 -35.84
N SER A 969 -36.14 -54.18 -35.12
CA SER A 969 -36.64 -55.54 -35.36
C SER A 969 -37.68 -55.58 -36.48
N GLY A 970 -37.71 -56.69 -37.22
CA GLY A 970 -38.75 -56.97 -38.23
C GLY A 970 -40.15 -57.21 -37.63
N ALA A 971 -41.17 -57.35 -38.47
CA ALA A 971 -42.58 -57.34 -38.05
C ALA A 971 -43.03 -58.57 -37.22
N GLY A 972 -42.24 -59.66 -37.21
CA GLY A 972 -42.49 -60.86 -36.43
C GLY A 972 -41.66 -60.90 -35.15
N GLU A 973 -42.30 -60.81 -33.97
CA GLU A 973 -41.67 -60.69 -32.64
C GLU A 973 -40.91 -61.95 -32.14
N ARG A 974 -39.90 -62.42 -32.88
CA ARG A 974 -38.96 -63.42 -32.39
C ARG A 974 -37.55 -62.87 -32.55
N GLY A 975 -36.90 -62.53 -31.44
CA GLY A 975 -35.44 -62.55 -31.25
C GLY A 975 -34.50 -62.00 -32.33
N ALA A 976 -34.80 -60.85 -32.94
CA ALA A 976 -33.96 -60.21 -33.97
C ALA A 976 -32.46 -60.25 -33.65
N ALA A 977 -31.66 -60.67 -34.62
CA ALA A 977 -30.23 -60.82 -34.44
C ALA A 977 -29.47 -60.65 -35.76
N PHE A 978 -28.19 -60.35 -35.64
CA PHE A 978 -27.21 -60.39 -36.72
C PHE A 978 -26.08 -61.34 -36.36
N TRP A 979 -25.35 -61.80 -37.38
CA TRP A 979 -23.99 -62.27 -37.20
C TRP A 979 -23.04 -61.10 -37.42
N ILE A 980 -22.03 -60.95 -36.56
CA ILE A 980 -20.96 -59.98 -36.75
C ILE A 980 -19.59 -60.64 -36.73
N GLN A 981 -18.74 -60.19 -37.62
CA GLN A 981 -17.31 -60.47 -37.64
C GLN A 981 -16.58 -59.13 -37.73
N ILE A 982 -15.48 -59.02 -36.99
CA ILE A 982 -14.55 -57.91 -37.10
C ILE A 982 -13.24 -58.48 -37.59
N ASP A 983 -12.70 -57.91 -38.65
CA ASP A 983 -11.53 -58.44 -39.36
C ASP A 983 -11.72 -59.93 -39.72
N GLU A 984 -10.72 -60.75 -39.43
CA GLU A 984 -10.77 -62.20 -39.65
C GLU A 984 -11.14 -62.99 -38.39
N GLU A 985 -11.65 -62.33 -37.33
CA GLU A 985 -12.06 -62.99 -36.10
C GLU A 985 -13.28 -63.90 -36.30
N PRO A 986 -13.50 -64.92 -35.43
CA PRO A 986 -14.67 -65.79 -35.54
C PRO A 986 -15.98 -64.99 -35.45
N TRP A 987 -16.92 -65.32 -36.34
CA TRP A 987 -18.27 -64.74 -36.32
C TRP A 987 -18.98 -64.97 -34.98
N ARG A 988 -19.73 -63.95 -34.53
CA ARG A 988 -20.49 -63.96 -33.28
C ARG A 988 -21.92 -63.59 -33.53
N GLN A 989 -22.82 -64.22 -32.77
CA GLN A 989 -24.22 -63.87 -32.78
C GLN A 989 -24.42 -62.62 -31.93
N TRP A 990 -24.95 -61.56 -32.55
CA TRP A 990 -25.37 -60.33 -31.90
C TRP A 990 -26.90 -60.30 -31.83
N ARG A 991 -27.43 -60.56 -30.63
CA ARG A 991 -28.88 -60.48 -30.38
C ARG A 991 -29.25 -59.05 -30.07
N ILE A 992 -30.20 -58.50 -30.81
CA ILE A 992 -30.77 -57.18 -30.55
C ILE A 992 -32.10 -57.33 -29.79
N GLY A 993 -32.44 -56.35 -28.96
CA GLY A 993 -33.73 -56.33 -28.28
C GLY A 993 -34.89 -56.12 -29.27
N ALA A 994 -36.07 -56.69 -28.98
CA ALA A 994 -37.26 -56.51 -29.81
C ALA A 994 -37.73 -55.04 -29.76
N THR A 995 -37.39 -54.25 -30.77
CA THR A 995 -37.68 -52.81 -30.85
C THR A 995 -38.32 -52.46 -32.19
N ARG A 996 -39.50 -51.82 -32.17
CA ARG A 996 -40.21 -51.38 -33.38
C ARG A 996 -39.77 -50.00 -33.88
N SER A 997 -38.97 -49.29 -33.09
CA SER A 997 -38.31 -48.03 -33.41
C SER A 997 -36.80 -48.22 -33.39
N TRP A 998 -36.07 -47.41 -34.14
CA TRP A 998 -34.61 -47.43 -34.13
C TRP A 998 -34.05 -47.23 -32.73
N ALA A 999 -33.27 -48.20 -32.26
CA ALA A 999 -32.68 -48.19 -30.92
C ALA A 999 -31.20 -48.59 -30.99
N TRP A 1000 -30.38 -47.96 -30.16
CA TRP A 1000 -28.98 -48.32 -30.01
C TRP A 1000 -28.84 -49.65 -29.27
N SER A 1001 -28.05 -50.54 -29.84
CA SER A 1001 -27.72 -51.85 -29.28
C SER A 1001 -26.21 -52.04 -29.32
N ARG A 1002 -25.66 -52.60 -28.24
CA ARG A 1002 -24.21 -52.82 -28.11
C ARG A 1002 -23.79 -54.01 -28.95
N ILE A 1003 -22.74 -53.83 -29.74
CA ILE A 1003 -22.15 -54.88 -30.55
C ILE A 1003 -21.16 -55.71 -29.71
N PRO A 1004 -21.21 -57.05 -29.75
CA PRO A 1004 -20.33 -57.91 -28.97
C PRO A 1004 -18.94 -58.06 -29.63
N ILE A 1005 -18.02 -57.16 -29.30
CA ILE A 1005 -16.63 -57.20 -29.79
C ILE A 1005 -15.67 -57.78 -28.71
N PRO A 1006 -14.93 -58.86 -28.99
CA PRO A 1006 -14.09 -59.55 -27.99
C PRO A 1006 -12.68 -58.96 -27.83
N ASN A 1007 -12.11 -58.38 -28.89
CA ASN A 1007 -10.82 -57.70 -28.90
C ASN A 1007 -11.07 -56.21 -29.14
N SER A 1008 -11.05 -55.44 -28.07
CA SER A 1008 -11.36 -54.02 -28.10
C SER A 1008 -10.15 -53.14 -28.44
N ASN A 1009 -8.95 -53.68 -28.64
CA ASN A 1009 -7.77 -52.87 -28.92
C ASN A 1009 -7.38 -53.00 -30.40
N PHE A 1010 -7.91 -52.11 -31.25
CA PHE A 1010 -7.52 -52.04 -32.66
C PHE A 1010 -6.08 -51.53 -32.80
N ALA A 1011 -5.32 -52.16 -33.70
CA ALA A 1011 -3.98 -51.69 -34.05
C ALA A 1011 -4.08 -50.50 -35.03
N ALA A 1012 -3.00 -49.76 -35.23
CA ALA A 1012 -3.00 -48.77 -36.31
C ALA A 1012 -3.12 -49.50 -37.67
N GLY A 1013 -4.08 -49.10 -38.50
CA GLY A 1013 -4.38 -49.75 -39.77
C GLY A 1013 -5.86 -49.73 -40.14
N ILE A 1014 -6.18 -50.32 -41.29
CA ILE A 1014 -7.56 -50.48 -41.76
C ILE A 1014 -8.15 -51.74 -41.14
N HIS A 1015 -9.31 -51.57 -40.51
CA HIS A 1015 -10.11 -52.61 -39.92
C HIS A 1015 -11.43 -52.75 -40.67
N THR A 1016 -12.02 -53.94 -40.61
CA THR A 1016 -13.27 -54.27 -41.30
C THR A 1016 -14.32 -54.78 -40.33
N VAL A 1017 -15.57 -54.36 -40.53
CA VAL A 1017 -16.72 -54.90 -39.81
C VAL A 1017 -17.66 -55.53 -40.82
N ARG A 1018 -17.94 -56.82 -40.64
CA ARG A 1018 -18.87 -57.56 -41.47
C ARG A 1018 -20.11 -57.92 -40.66
N ILE A 1019 -21.26 -57.56 -41.19
CA ILE A 1019 -22.57 -57.94 -40.67
C ILE A 1019 -23.19 -58.94 -41.64
N HIS A 1020 -23.74 -60.03 -41.12
CA HIS A 1020 -24.42 -61.04 -41.92
C HIS A 1020 -25.81 -61.32 -41.38
N ASN A 1021 -26.71 -61.64 -42.30
CA ASN A 1021 -28.11 -61.92 -41.98
C ASN A 1021 -28.18 -63.08 -40.97
N LEU A 1022 -28.99 -62.92 -39.93
CA LEU A 1022 -29.43 -64.04 -39.10
C LEU A 1022 -30.95 -64.17 -39.19
N GLU A 1023 -31.67 -63.06 -39.10
CA GLU A 1023 -33.12 -63.01 -39.19
C GLU A 1023 -33.61 -61.93 -40.15
N ASP A 1024 -34.48 -62.32 -41.07
CA ASP A 1024 -35.08 -61.40 -42.04
C ASP A 1024 -35.92 -60.32 -41.36
N GLY A 1025 -36.03 -59.17 -42.01
CA GLY A 1025 -36.75 -58.00 -41.53
C GLY A 1025 -35.97 -57.20 -40.48
N THR A 1026 -34.83 -57.69 -39.99
CA THR A 1026 -33.98 -56.94 -39.07
C THR A 1026 -33.27 -55.79 -39.79
N GLY A 1027 -33.45 -54.58 -39.29
CA GLY A 1027 -32.87 -53.35 -39.83
C GLY A 1027 -31.61 -52.91 -39.09
N LEU A 1028 -30.62 -52.43 -39.83
CA LEU A 1028 -29.41 -51.76 -39.37
C LEU A 1028 -29.33 -50.38 -40.02
N ASP A 1029 -29.13 -49.34 -39.21
CA ASP A 1029 -29.11 -47.92 -39.61
C ASP A 1029 -27.70 -47.33 -39.55
N LYS A 1030 -27.02 -47.47 -38.41
CA LYS A 1030 -25.67 -46.93 -38.21
C LYS A 1030 -24.87 -47.78 -37.25
N ILE A 1031 -23.56 -47.87 -37.44
CA ILE A 1031 -22.58 -48.41 -36.49
C ILE A 1031 -21.68 -47.26 -36.02
N VAL A 1032 -21.40 -47.19 -34.74
CA VAL A 1032 -20.43 -46.26 -34.13
C VAL A 1032 -19.39 -47.09 -33.39
N ILE A 1033 -18.12 -46.81 -33.63
CA ILE A 1033 -16.99 -47.45 -32.96
C ILE A 1033 -16.15 -46.35 -32.32
N SER A 1034 -15.97 -46.38 -31.01
CA SER A 1034 -15.17 -45.37 -30.29
C SER A 1034 -14.40 -45.97 -29.12
N ASN A 1035 -13.21 -45.43 -28.83
CA ASN A 1035 -12.47 -45.73 -27.60
C ASN A 1035 -13.04 -45.01 -26.37
N ASP A 1036 -14.10 -44.21 -26.55
CA ASP A 1036 -14.92 -43.69 -25.47
C ASP A 1036 -16.19 -44.54 -25.26
N SER A 1037 -16.30 -45.12 -24.06
CA SER A 1037 -17.47 -45.88 -23.65
C SER A 1037 -18.75 -45.04 -23.49
N SER A 1038 -18.58 -43.72 -23.35
CA SER A 1038 -19.64 -42.73 -23.13
C SER A 1038 -20.20 -42.16 -24.43
N TYR A 1039 -19.46 -42.28 -25.54
CA TYR A 1039 -19.86 -41.85 -26.89
C TYR A 1039 -20.93 -42.79 -27.48
N ARG A 1040 -22.12 -42.72 -26.88
CA ARG A 1040 -23.33 -43.46 -27.27
C ARG A 1040 -24.52 -42.54 -27.57
N ASN A 1041 -24.30 -41.21 -27.61
CA ASN A 1041 -25.41 -40.26 -27.43
C ASN A 1041 -25.34 -38.90 -28.17
N SER A 1042 -24.57 -38.74 -29.24
CA SER A 1042 -24.48 -37.44 -29.96
C SER A 1042 -25.42 -37.31 -31.18
N GLY A 1043 -26.43 -38.18 -31.32
CA GLY A 1043 -27.18 -38.32 -32.59
C GLY A 1043 -28.69 -38.25 -32.51
N ASP A 1044 -29.29 -37.47 -31.61
CA ASP A 1044 -30.69 -37.04 -31.78
C ASP A 1044 -30.73 -35.65 -32.45
N PRO A 1045 -31.17 -35.52 -33.71
CA PRO A 1045 -31.37 -34.22 -34.35
C PRO A 1045 -32.53 -33.42 -33.74
N SER A 1046 -33.26 -33.98 -32.76
CA SER A 1046 -34.32 -33.29 -32.05
C SER A 1046 -33.92 -33.00 -30.60
N GLY A 1047 -33.55 -31.74 -30.35
CA GLY A 1047 -33.20 -31.28 -29.01
C GLY A 1047 -34.27 -31.62 -27.98
N SER A 1048 -33.92 -32.51 -27.04
CA SER A 1048 -34.40 -32.41 -25.65
C SER A 1048 -33.50 -33.25 -24.74
N LEU A 1049 -32.65 -32.56 -23.98
CA LEU A 1049 -32.10 -33.10 -22.73
C LEU A 1049 -33.28 -33.37 -21.78
N ARG A 1050 -33.46 -34.63 -21.37
CA ARG A 1050 -34.23 -34.95 -20.17
C ARG A 1050 -33.45 -35.93 -19.29
N LYS A 1051 -32.97 -35.33 -18.20
CA LYS A 1051 -32.64 -35.84 -16.85
C LYS A 1051 -31.71 -37.05 -16.72
#